data_AF-A0A7V3T8L3-F1
#
_entry.id   AF-A0A7V3T8L3-F1
#
_cell.length_a   1.000
_cell.length_b   1.000
_cell.length_c   1.000
_cell.angle_alpha   90.00
_cell.angle_beta   90.00
_cell.angle_gamma   90.00
#
_symmetry.space_group_name_H-M   'P 1'
#
loop_
_entity.id
_entity.type
_entity.pdbx_description
1 polymer ?
#
loop_
_entity_poly.entity_id
_entity_poly.type
_entity_poly.pdbx_seq_one_letter_code
_entity_poly.pdbx_strand_id
1 'polypeptide(L)'
;MARCNRTEIRLLLASALVLWAGALQAAWFTNSPTPPTVRGDDIACFATPTGSDKWWPDPATAYGNPGKTVGQTFRTGNAALYLKAVTFKIAQATQPTKTYTIRVGVVSGTAFTPIASETATQTVATAADEYWTWTLASPVLLLPNTVYGVDVGLNASTSAWQTGIPYVYYSADAYPGGTRFRSGTAGYGVGDTNMSDMSGDRLFHIALEKPLSSNFVLVATSPGDDATNVVVPCLLVATFSQNLARGTGYIRLKNLTDSTESAIRVTDPRVVITDNLLSIDPGSLCGPNEAYAVRIDPTALRSESGLSFPGITNDTTWNFTTGAGDPFLLAVRELTDYINGFTNLTAAQIAADSVTIDANKDRFPESSNTIAAVFELVRTYDRVKGPLWVATGPLTRSSETNDLTWTIYRVMQAIMDKIYNTQTLTQYEALLNGFKFGSASNFPGPCPAPPTNQTYTVAINASFPKTFGRDTQGWTVPARRPTGAYLAPGTIAIVTVPPALVGKGYQIRVGAHSWDMSSRPSVRRLDRSSLLYDIAATTTKVASPLGGGIYIEVPYKATGGVVTITITGAARAPFFQATHFHQTTVAEWLNTERTNPAPWADFQSDKFMMQVPRSWIYNFTNPVTVMANWDAAMDACNDLMGFPHDRGKETMYYQVDLLLRASVYAPGYPTVNLTYDPTKDYGGNHNNYLLTGPQNVPSYVFHEQGHSYFFPKFPGETESAVHLLHVAVMHRKFGFSLDDAFRTSVDYGNFRKVTNAPLDNTAVLWMTSFNFSPRKLPMAEWEKAYQPQGHAKFVDLVRLFGWSGLDAFWYYYNSNDTYGVSYPTDSDSMLLQLCKSVGKDIRPLFHFWGIFPIDAARLQSAINAAGLKAPAEIYDRLVHYKSLVPTNNAAYQAWCLMWYGHQPSTNGYAVEREHARQWSTNLLNGADPQVRFPTEIFDEAAAEQVKARVQEIIDLYYPNGRPAPPEAPSGLVAAATNAAVNLTWNIVSGATGYNVKRALSRGGPHLLIASTVNTNYTDTAVTNGLTYYYVVSATNLFGESGNSIEVSARPEAPPVTPPVLNRYGPWSHGWFRLTFSGPTGQTYKVLASTNVTLPVATWTVLSSGTFGPSPVTYIHTSATNAQQFYCIQSP
;
A
#
# COMPACT_ATOMS: atom_id res chain seq x y z
N MET A 1 28.61 15.80 29.92
CA MET A 1 28.32 14.45 30.44
C MET A 1 27.32 13.84 29.46
N ALA A 2 27.48 12.67 28.85
CA ALA A 2 28.36 11.54 29.11
C ALA A 2 29.37 11.34 27.97
N ARG A 3 30.61 11.05 28.36
CA ARG A 3 31.67 10.53 27.50
C ARG A 3 31.31 9.09 27.15
N CYS A 4 31.22 8.76 25.87
CA CYS A 4 31.19 7.37 25.42
C CYS A 4 32.37 7.10 24.47
N ASN A 5 32.84 5.86 24.51
CA ASN A 5 34.24 5.48 24.49
C ASN A 5 34.89 5.44 23.09
N ARG A 6 36.19 5.80 23.06
CA ARG A 6 37.15 5.57 21.95
C ARG A 6 37.44 4.07 21.65
N THR A 7 36.57 3.17 22.11
CA THR A 7 36.77 1.71 22.05
C THR A 7 35.99 1.08 20.88
N GLU A 8 34.95 1.72 20.33
CA GLU A 8 34.13 1.14 19.26
C GLU A 8 34.61 1.47 17.83
N ILE A 9 35.49 2.46 17.65
CA ILE A 9 36.17 2.72 16.35
C ILE A 9 37.35 1.76 16.13
N ARG A 10 37.77 1.04 17.17
CA ARG A 10 38.77 -0.04 17.06
C ARG A 10 38.19 -1.38 16.58
N LEU A 11 36.88 -1.47 16.35
CA LEU A 11 36.21 -2.76 16.06
C LEU A 11 35.85 -3.02 14.59
N LEU A 12 36.10 -2.08 13.66
CA LEU A 12 35.69 -2.25 12.24
C LEU A 12 36.80 -2.00 11.20
N LEU A 13 37.99 -1.59 11.64
CA LEU A 13 39.20 -1.53 10.81
C LEU A 13 40.35 -2.38 11.38
N ALA A 14 40.01 -3.33 12.27
CA ALA A 14 40.96 -4.24 12.92
C ALA A 14 40.57 -5.73 12.73
N SER A 15 39.78 -6.06 11.70
CA SER A 15 39.34 -7.43 11.41
C SER A 15 40.22 -8.16 10.38
N ALA A 16 41.37 -7.60 10.03
CA ALA A 16 42.41 -8.30 9.31
C ALA A 16 43.77 -7.80 9.85
N LEU A 17 44.52 -8.72 10.46
CA LEU A 17 45.87 -8.54 11.02
C LEU A 17 45.97 -7.74 12.33
N VAL A 18 46.13 -8.46 13.43
CA VAL A 18 47.37 -8.57 14.25
C VAL A 18 46.98 -9.10 15.64
N LEU A 19 47.47 -10.29 16.02
CA LEU A 19 47.61 -10.70 17.41
C LEU A 19 49.10 -11.00 17.70
N TRP A 20 49.67 -10.10 18.51
CA TRP A 20 50.71 -10.27 19.53
C TRP A 20 52.20 -10.35 19.15
N ALA A 21 52.91 -9.28 19.53
CA ALA A 21 54.33 -9.29 19.86
C ALA A 21 54.56 -9.67 21.33
N GLY A 22 55.52 -10.57 21.55
CA GLY A 22 56.57 -10.36 22.56
C GLY A 22 56.23 -10.45 24.05
N ALA A 23 55.51 -11.48 24.47
CA ALA A 23 55.75 -12.11 25.77
C ALA A 23 56.20 -13.55 25.50
N LEU A 24 57.16 -14.09 26.26
CA LEU A 24 57.51 -15.52 26.23
C LEU A 24 56.23 -16.32 26.57
N GLN A 25 55.43 -16.63 25.55
CA GLN A 25 54.22 -17.43 25.67
C GLN A 25 54.65 -18.89 25.68
N ALA A 26 54.33 -19.59 26.77
CA ALA A 26 54.39 -21.04 26.77
C ALA A 26 53.52 -21.58 25.62
N ALA A 27 53.93 -22.70 25.01
CA ALA A 27 53.21 -23.32 23.90
C ALA A 27 51.73 -23.46 24.23
N TRP A 28 50.85 -22.97 23.36
CA TRP A 28 49.41 -22.94 23.60
C TRP A 28 48.63 -23.31 22.35
N PHE A 29 47.43 -23.85 22.57
CA PHE A 29 46.51 -24.26 21.51
C PHE A 29 45.46 -23.17 21.27
N THR A 30 45.14 -22.91 20.01
CA THR A 30 43.89 -22.24 19.59
C THR A 30 43.01 -23.20 18.80
N ASN A 31 41.70 -22.97 18.86
CA ASN A 31 40.72 -23.64 18.02
C ASN A 31 39.97 -22.63 17.13
N SER A 32 39.65 -23.01 15.91
CA SER A 32 38.90 -22.19 14.94
C SER A 32 37.91 -23.04 14.13
N PRO A 33 36.68 -22.57 13.87
CA PRO A 33 35.76 -23.26 12.97
C PRO A 33 36.16 -23.12 11.48
N THR A 34 37.03 -22.18 11.14
CA THR A 34 37.55 -21.95 9.78
C THR A 34 39.03 -22.36 9.66
N PRO A 35 39.47 -22.86 8.48
CA PRO A 35 40.87 -23.19 8.26
C PRO A 35 41.77 -21.95 8.35
N PRO A 36 43.05 -22.10 8.75
CA PRO A 36 44.01 -21.00 8.76
C PRO A 36 44.26 -20.49 7.33
N THR A 37 44.56 -19.20 7.21
CA THR A 37 44.96 -18.58 5.93
C THR A 37 46.31 -19.12 5.48
N VAL A 38 46.38 -19.66 4.28
CA VAL A 38 47.63 -20.18 3.67
C VAL A 38 48.39 -19.05 2.98
N ARG A 39 49.63 -18.81 3.38
CA ARG A 39 50.56 -17.83 2.78
C ARG A 39 51.45 -18.48 1.73
N GLY A 40 52.03 -17.67 0.85
CA GLY A 40 52.94 -18.12 -0.21
C GLY A 40 54.17 -18.89 0.28
N ASP A 41 54.60 -18.68 1.52
CA ASP A 41 55.74 -19.38 2.13
C ASP A 41 55.32 -20.65 2.90
N ASP A 42 54.04 -20.79 3.29
CA ASP A 42 53.46 -22.03 3.85
C ASP A 42 53.42 -23.16 2.79
N ILE A 43 53.78 -22.85 1.54
CA ILE A 43 53.52 -23.61 0.31
C ILE A 43 54.62 -24.58 -0.13
N ALA A 44 55.71 -24.77 0.62
CA ALA A 44 56.63 -25.89 0.37
C ALA A 44 55.94 -27.28 0.56
N CYS A 45 54.73 -27.28 1.10
CA CYS A 45 53.85 -28.43 1.17
C CYS A 45 52.72 -28.43 0.14
N PHE A 46 52.71 -27.63 -0.95
CA PHE A 46 51.61 -27.63 -1.94
C PHE A 46 51.92 -28.24 -3.31
N ALA A 47 53.16 -28.64 -3.60
CA ALA A 47 53.42 -29.58 -4.70
C ALA A 47 52.99 -31.00 -4.29
N THR A 48 52.47 -31.79 -5.23
CA THR A 48 52.13 -33.20 -5.03
C THR A 48 53.40 -33.97 -4.63
N PRO A 49 53.51 -34.53 -3.42
CA PRO A 49 54.66 -35.36 -3.11
C PRO A 49 54.54 -36.66 -3.91
N THR A 50 55.53 -36.98 -4.75
CA THR A 50 55.57 -38.24 -5.50
C THR A 50 56.38 -39.28 -4.72
N GLY A 51 55.84 -40.49 -4.55
CA GLY A 51 56.57 -41.62 -3.97
C GLY A 51 56.57 -41.73 -2.43
N SER A 52 57.55 -42.48 -1.91
CA SER A 52 57.71 -42.89 -0.50
C SER A 52 58.13 -41.77 0.47
N ASP A 53 58.37 -40.56 -0.02
CA ASP A 53 58.89 -39.41 0.77
C ASP A 53 57.78 -38.61 1.50
N LYS A 54 56.53 -39.08 1.47
CA LYS A 54 55.36 -38.45 2.11
C LYS A 54 55.39 -38.53 3.64
N TRP A 55 56.02 -39.57 4.16
CA TRP A 55 55.95 -39.95 5.55
C TRP A 55 57.30 -40.48 5.98
N TRP A 56 57.69 -40.18 7.21
CA TRP A 56 58.85 -40.80 7.83
C TRP A 56 58.46 -42.20 8.35
N PRO A 57 59.09 -43.30 7.91
CA PRO A 57 58.83 -44.66 8.40
C PRO A 57 59.76 -45.05 9.57
N ASP A 58 59.26 -45.84 10.53
CA ASP A 58 60.05 -46.34 11.67
C ASP A 58 60.94 -47.53 11.25
N PRO A 59 62.28 -47.45 11.40
CA PRO A 59 63.16 -48.57 11.07
C PRO A 59 63.21 -49.70 12.12
N ALA A 60 62.78 -49.51 13.37
CA ALA A 60 62.77 -50.60 14.37
C ALA A 60 62.03 -50.25 15.67
N THR A 61 60.96 -50.97 16.02
CA THR A 61 60.77 -51.48 17.40
C THR A 61 59.78 -52.66 17.55
N ALA A 62 60.21 -53.62 18.37
CA ALA A 62 59.51 -54.56 19.28
C ALA A 62 58.29 -55.44 18.86
N TYR A 63 57.50 -55.15 17.82
CA TYR A 63 56.22 -55.88 17.61
C TYR A 63 55.94 -56.38 16.18
N GLY A 64 56.98 -56.59 15.36
CA GLY A 64 56.89 -57.51 14.21
C GLY A 64 56.15 -57.04 12.96
N ASN A 65 56.04 -55.73 12.69
CA ASN A 65 55.43 -55.23 11.44
C ASN A 65 56.28 -54.11 10.78
N PRO A 66 57.25 -54.45 9.91
CA PRO A 66 58.09 -53.48 9.21
C PRO A 66 57.28 -52.66 8.19
N GLY A 67 57.42 -51.33 8.18
CA GLY A 67 56.88 -50.46 7.12
C GLY A 67 55.78 -49.44 7.50
N LYS A 68 55.53 -49.19 8.80
CA LYS A 68 54.53 -48.18 9.24
C LYS A 68 55.16 -46.81 9.52
N THR A 69 54.37 -45.76 9.32
CA THR A 69 54.74 -44.34 9.33
C THR A 69 54.54 -43.68 10.69
N VAL A 70 55.47 -42.80 11.07
CA VAL A 70 55.59 -42.19 12.41
C VAL A 70 55.44 -40.65 12.43
N GLY A 71 55.47 -39.98 11.26
CA GLY A 71 55.24 -38.53 11.18
C GLY A 71 55.19 -38.03 9.73
N GLN A 72 54.73 -36.79 9.53
CA GLN A 72 54.66 -36.15 8.19
C GLN A 72 55.98 -35.46 7.86
N THR A 73 56.53 -35.73 6.69
CA THR A 73 57.74 -35.08 6.19
C THR A 73 57.43 -33.89 5.28
N PHE A 74 58.32 -32.91 5.27
CA PHE A 74 58.30 -31.79 4.34
C PHE A 74 59.74 -31.32 4.04
N ARG A 75 59.95 -30.76 2.85
CA ARG A 75 61.27 -30.25 2.42
C ARG A 75 61.24 -28.74 2.36
N THR A 76 62.22 -28.08 2.98
CA THR A 76 62.42 -26.64 2.81
C THR A 76 63.01 -26.32 1.44
N GLY A 77 62.61 -25.18 0.88
CA GLY A 77 63.20 -24.64 -0.35
C GLY A 77 64.63 -24.13 -0.16
N ASN A 78 65.10 -23.30 -1.08
CA ASN A 78 66.47 -22.75 -1.07
C ASN A 78 66.74 -21.67 -0.01
N ALA A 79 65.79 -21.37 0.87
CA ALA A 79 65.90 -20.35 1.92
C ALA A 79 65.58 -20.92 3.30
N ALA A 80 66.17 -20.31 4.34
CA ALA A 80 65.87 -20.63 5.72
C ALA A 80 64.47 -20.09 6.09
N LEU A 81 63.73 -20.82 6.91
CA LEU A 81 62.36 -20.49 7.32
C LEU A 81 62.19 -20.73 8.82
N TYR A 82 61.35 -19.97 9.49
CA TYR A 82 60.87 -20.28 10.84
C TYR A 82 59.56 -21.05 10.75
N LEU A 83 59.49 -22.21 11.41
CA LEU A 83 58.23 -22.87 11.72
C LEU A 83 57.57 -22.15 12.88
N LYS A 84 56.42 -21.51 12.64
CA LYS A 84 55.67 -20.75 13.66
C LYS A 84 54.60 -21.59 14.33
N ALA A 85 53.84 -22.33 13.53
CA ALA A 85 52.71 -23.10 14.04
C ALA A 85 52.43 -24.34 13.19
N VAL A 86 51.79 -25.32 13.82
CA VAL A 86 51.32 -26.54 13.18
C VAL A 86 49.83 -26.66 13.44
N THR A 87 49.03 -26.74 12.37
CA THR A 87 47.57 -26.81 12.46
C THR A 87 47.06 -28.17 11.96
N PHE A 88 46.09 -28.74 12.65
CA PHE A 88 45.40 -29.96 12.24
C PHE A 88 43.91 -29.87 12.60
N LYS A 89 43.05 -30.49 11.81
CA LYS A 89 41.60 -30.50 12.06
C LYS A 89 41.25 -31.57 13.09
N ILE A 90 40.22 -31.37 13.90
CA ILE A 90 39.71 -32.37 14.85
C ILE A 90 38.37 -32.94 14.40
N ALA A 91 38.15 -34.25 14.50
CA ALA A 91 36.95 -34.94 14.02
C ALA A 91 35.92 -35.24 15.12
N GLN A 92 36.24 -35.02 16.40
CA GLN A 92 35.29 -35.18 17.52
C GLN A 92 35.50 -34.11 18.60
N ALA A 93 34.41 -33.70 19.25
CA ALA A 93 34.42 -32.81 20.41
C ALA A 93 35.17 -33.45 21.60
N THR A 94 35.93 -32.68 22.39
CA THR A 94 36.88 -33.26 23.37
C THR A 94 36.27 -33.68 24.72
N GLN A 95 36.77 -34.82 25.22
CA GLN A 95 36.80 -35.28 26.63
C GLN A 95 38.07 -34.72 27.36
N PRO A 96 38.43 -35.07 28.62
CA PRO A 96 39.12 -34.18 29.58
C PRO A 96 40.60 -33.87 29.29
N THR A 97 41.19 -32.99 30.11
CA THR A 97 42.55 -32.43 29.99
C THR A 97 43.61 -33.45 29.55
N LYS A 98 44.32 -33.13 28.46
CA LYS A 98 45.38 -33.94 27.85
C LYS A 98 46.65 -33.12 27.66
N THR A 99 47.81 -33.75 27.82
CA THR A 99 49.13 -33.15 27.56
C THR A 99 49.74 -33.81 26.34
N TYR A 100 50.06 -33.01 25.32
CA TYR A 100 50.66 -33.45 24.07
C TYR A 100 52.11 -32.98 23.96
N THR A 101 52.91 -33.63 23.13
CA THR A 101 54.26 -33.19 22.75
C THR A 101 54.37 -33.14 21.25
N ILE A 102 54.78 -32.00 20.70
CA ILE A 102 55.17 -31.89 19.29
C ILE A 102 56.70 -32.03 19.18
N ARG A 103 57.16 -32.70 18.14
CA ARG A 103 58.56 -32.89 17.79
C ARG A 103 58.78 -32.47 16.35
N VAL A 104 59.84 -31.71 16.13
CA VAL A 104 60.30 -31.29 14.81
C VAL A 104 61.75 -31.74 14.68
N GLY A 105 62.08 -32.43 13.61
CA GLY A 105 63.40 -33.05 13.44
C GLY A 105 63.82 -33.18 11.99
N VAL A 106 65.13 -33.32 11.75
CA VAL A 106 65.66 -33.60 10.41
C VAL A 106 65.45 -35.07 10.10
N VAL A 107 65.00 -35.37 8.87
CA VAL A 107 64.82 -36.74 8.38
C VAL A 107 65.87 -37.04 7.31
N SER A 108 66.60 -38.13 7.49
CA SER A 108 67.56 -38.66 6.52
C SER A 108 67.38 -40.16 6.37
N GLY A 109 66.85 -40.61 5.23
CA GLY A 109 66.42 -41.99 5.04
C GLY A 109 65.34 -42.37 6.05
N THR A 110 65.63 -43.31 6.94
CA THR A 110 64.74 -43.74 8.03
C THR A 110 65.07 -43.11 9.38
N ALA A 111 66.09 -42.25 9.48
CA ALA A 111 66.50 -41.63 10.74
C ALA A 111 65.82 -40.26 10.95
N PHE A 112 65.25 -40.05 12.15
CA PHE A 112 64.74 -38.76 12.63
C PHE A 112 65.61 -38.23 13.76
N THR A 113 66.17 -37.05 13.57
CA THR A 113 66.94 -36.34 14.59
C THR A 113 66.14 -35.14 15.08
N PRO A 114 65.53 -35.18 16.29
CA PRO A 114 64.77 -34.05 16.82
C PRO A 114 65.66 -32.81 16.94
N ILE A 115 65.21 -31.69 16.38
CA ILE A 115 65.86 -30.37 16.53
C ILE A 115 65.05 -29.43 17.42
N ALA A 116 63.78 -29.73 17.64
CA ALA A 116 62.92 -29.04 18.59
C ALA A 116 61.84 -29.99 19.12
N SER A 117 61.46 -29.79 20.38
CA SER A 117 60.33 -30.48 20.99
C SER A 117 59.67 -29.56 22.01
N GLU A 118 58.34 -29.47 21.96
CA GLU A 118 57.55 -28.69 22.91
C GLU A 118 56.38 -29.53 23.43
N THR A 119 56.07 -29.38 24.71
CA THR A 119 54.93 -30.04 25.35
C THR A 119 53.90 -29.00 25.76
N ALA A 120 52.63 -29.23 25.45
CA ALA A 120 51.52 -28.34 25.79
C ALA A 120 50.35 -29.12 26.38
N THR A 121 49.72 -28.56 27.41
CA THR A 121 48.52 -29.14 28.04
C THR A 121 47.28 -28.43 27.54
N GLN A 122 46.36 -29.20 26.99
CA GLN A 122 45.06 -28.74 26.49
C GLN A 122 44.00 -28.91 27.58
N THR A 123 43.35 -27.81 27.97
CA THR A 123 42.35 -27.74 29.06
C THR A 123 40.95 -27.31 28.61
N VAL A 124 40.76 -26.96 27.33
CA VAL A 124 39.52 -26.35 26.81
C VAL A 124 38.64 -27.37 26.09
N ALA A 125 37.32 -27.33 26.33
CA ALA A 125 36.32 -28.12 25.59
C ALA A 125 36.06 -27.53 24.20
N THR A 126 36.12 -28.35 23.15
CA THR A 126 35.97 -27.90 21.74
C THR A 126 34.87 -28.67 21.01
N ALA A 127 34.30 -28.08 19.95
CA ALA A 127 33.33 -28.74 19.07
C ALA A 127 34.02 -29.68 18.07
N ALA A 128 33.28 -30.64 17.49
CA ALA A 128 33.78 -31.42 16.37
C ALA A 128 34.00 -30.51 15.14
N ASP A 129 34.93 -30.88 14.25
CA ASP A 129 35.25 -30.20 12.98
C ASP A 129 36.00 -28.87 13.06
N GLU A 130 36.54 -28.49 14.22
CA GLU A 130 37.40 -27.32 14.36
C GLU A 130 38.87 -27.59 13.97
N TYR A 131 39.61 -26.54 13.62
CA TYR A 131 41.05 -26.56 13.39
C TYR A 131 41.78 -26.21 14.67
N TRP A 132 42.69 -27.07 15.11
CA TRP A 132 43.59 -26.81 16.22
C TRP A 132 44.95 -26.35 15.72
N THR A 133 45.34 -25.17 16.17
CA THR A 133 46.64 -24.60 15.85
C THR A 133 47.52 -24.65 17.10
N TRP A 134 48.62 -25.39 17.00
CA TRP A 134 49.72 -25.34 17.95
C TRP A 134 50.70 -24.26 17.52
N THR A 135 50.73 -23.15 18.26
CA THR A 135 51.75 -22.11 18.06
C THR A 135 52.97 -22.43 18.90
N LEU A 136 54.14 -22.56 18.26
CA LEU A 136 55.38 -22.90 18.95
C LEU A 136 55.85 -21.73 19.80
N ALA A 137 56.24 -22.00 21.05
CA ALA A 137 56.75 -20.99 21.97
C ALA A 137 58.05 -20.36 21.46
N SER A 138 58.90 -21.18 20.83
CA SER A 138 60.09 -20.75 20.12
C SER A 138 60.04 -21.23 18.68
N PRO A 139 59.77 -20.32 17.71
CA PRO A 139 59.78 -20.67 16.30
C PRO A 139 61.06 -21.41 15.90
N VAL A 140 60.91 -22.53 15.21
CA VAL A 140 62.05 -23.41 14.90
C VAL A 140 62.68 -22.97 13.59
N LEU A 141 63.96 -22.64 13.62
CA LEU A 141 64.71 -22.31 12.41
C LEU A 141 64.95 -23.58 11.58
N LEU A 142 64.40 -23.60 10.38
CA LEU A 142 64.55 -24.64 9.38
C LEU A 142 65.58 -24.18 8.35
N LEU A 143 66.59 -25.02 8.12
CA LEU A 143 67.66 -24.76 7.18
C LEU A 143 67.17 -24.98 5.73
N PRO A 144 67.77 -24.30 4.73
CA PRO A 144 67.47 -24.55 3.32
C PRO A 144 67.68 -26.01 2.91
N ASN A 145 66.97 -26.45 1.86
CA ASN A 145 67.16 -27.73 1.16
C ASN A 145 67.20 -28.97 2.08
N THR A 146 66.52 -28.92 3.23
CA THR A 146 66.57 -29.95 4.27
C THR A 146 65.20 -30.60 4.40
N VAL A 147 65.16 -31.93 4.58
CA VAL A 147 63.92 -32.65 4.85
C VAL A 147 63.70 -32.69 6.36
N TYR A 148 62.55 -32.16 6.79
CA TYR A 148 62.10 -32.16 8.16
C TYR A 148 60.91 -33.09 8.34
N GLY A 149 60.71 -33.59 9.55
CA GLY A 149 59.54 -34.34 9.98
C GLY A 149 58.85 -33.62 11.14
N VAL A 150 57.52 -33.66 11.16
CA VAL A 150 56.70 -33.26 12.32
C VAL A 150 55.95 -34.47 12.84
N ASP A 151 56.01 -34.63 14.16
CA ASP A 151 55.30 -35.64 14.93
C ASP A 151 54.62 -35.00 16.15
N VAL A 152 53.44 -35.49 16.52
CA VAL A 152 52.69 -35.09 17.70
C VAL A 152 52.37 -36.34 18.51
N GLY A 153 52.79 -36.41 19.77
CA GLY A 153 52.52 -37.51 20.69
C GLY A 153 51.65 -37.09 21.87
N LEU A 154 50.92 -38.03 22.48
CA LEU A 154 50.20 -37.83 23.74
C LEU A 154 51.08 -38.23 24.93
N ASN A 155 51.37 -37.29 25.84
CA ASN A 155 52.16 -37.52 27.05
C ASN A 155 51.31 -37.91 28.28
N ALA A 156 50.11 -37.34 28.45
CA ALA A 156 49.25 -37.63 29.62
C ALA A 156 47.76 -37.33 29.34
N SER A 157 46.85 -38.00 30.05
CA SER A 157 45.41 -37.71 30.06
C SER A 157 44.85 -37.83 31.48
N THR A 158 43.89 -36.98 31.81
CA THR A 158 43.14 -37.00 33.08
C THR A 158 41.95 -37.98 33.09
N SER A 159 41.69 -38.72 31.99
CA SER A 159 40.68 -39.80 31.94
C SER A 159 41.28 -41.20 31.83
N ALA A 160 40.45 -42.22 32.13
CA ALA A 160 40.74 -43.61 31.80
C ALA A 160 40.86 -43.87 30.28
N TRP A 161 40.45 -42.92 29.42
CA TRP A 161 40.65 -42.96 27.98
C TRP A 161 42.04 -42.44 27.61
N GLN A 162 43.02 -43.34 27.63
CA GLN A 162 44.42 -43.00 27.36
C GLN A 162 44.75 -42.91 25.84
N THR A 163 43.76 -43.03 24.94
CA THR A 163 43.98 -43.01 23.49
C THR A 163 44.02 -41.59 22.87
N GLY A 164 45.04 -41.34 22.03
CA GLY A 164 45.03 -40.51 20.81
C GLY A 164 45.14 -38.98 20.91
N ILE A 165 45.99 -38.42 20.03
CA ILE A 165 45.97 -37.06 19.44
C ILE A 165 44.52 -36.68 19.02
N PRO A 166 44.13 -35.40 18.93
CA PRO A 166 42.81 -34.98 18.45
C PRO A 166 42.57 -35.51 17.03
N TYR A 167 41.40 -36.11 16.78
CA TYR A 167 41.09 -36.85 15.56
C TYR A 167 41.39 -36.07 14.26
N VAL A 168 42.48 -36.34 13.55
CA VAL A 168 42.76 -35.62 12.29
C VAL A 168 42.08 -36.29 11.10
N TYR A 169 41.49 -35.52 10.17
CA TYR A 169 40.88 -36.06 8.94
C TYR A 169 41.96 -36.46 7.92
N TYR A 170 41.73 -37.55 7.16
CA TYR A 170 42.52 -37.84 5.95
C TYR A 170 42.16 -36.85 4.83
N SER A 171 43.18 -36.36 4.13
CA SER A 171 43.17 -35.21 3.22
C SER A 171 42.17 -35.20 2.05
N ALA A 172 41.98 -33.96 1.60
CA ALA A 172 41.72 -33.48 0.22
C ALA A 172 40.27 -33.52 -0.27
N ASP A 173 39.74 -32.29 -0.38
CA ASP A 173 38.57 -31.86 -1.14
C ASP A 173 37.19 -32.30 -0.65
N ALA A 174 36.69 -31.60 0.38
CA ALA A 174 35.27 -31.51 0.77
C ALA A 174 34.51 -32.81 1.21
N TYR A 175 33.65 -32.69 2.23
CA TYR A 175 32.55 -33.61 2.63
C TYR A 175 32.82 -34.88 3.50
N PRO A 176 31.79 -35.41 4.25
CA PRO A 176 31.93 -36.18 5.50
C PRO A 176 31.71 -37.72 5.38
N GLY A 177 32.33 -38.48 6.30
CA GLY A 177 32.02 -39.90 6.60
C GLY A 177 33.21 -40.87 6.47
N GLY A 178 33.84 -41.25 7.59
CA GLY A 178 34.90 -42.28 7.65
C GLY A 178 35.68 -42.32 8.98
N THR A 179 36.22 -43.48 9.37
CA THR A 179 36.46 -43.91 10.78
C THR A 179 37.93 -43.82 11.29
N ARG A 180 38.12 -43.22 12.49
CA ARG A 180 39.14 -43.35 13.60
C ARG A 180 40.67 -43.54 13.34
N PHE A 181 41.49 -42.65 13.94
CA PHE A 181 42.95 -42.79 14.17
C PHE A 181 43.31 -43.09 15.64
N ARG A 182 44.43 -43.78 15.90
CA ARG A 182 45.02 -44.03 17.24
C ARG A 182 46.55 -44.07 17.18
N SER A 183 47.23 -43.42 18.13
CA SER A 183 48.65 -43.65 18.45
C SER A 183 48.78 -43.83 19.99
N GLY A 184 49.43 -44.92 20.46
CA GLY A 184 49.32 -45.61 21.79
C GLY A 184 50.41 -45.33 22.86
N THR A 185 51.33 -46.24 23.35
CA THR A 185 52.50 -46.44 24.36
C THR A 185 52.75 -47.91 24.47
N ALA A 186 52.45 -48.64 23.41
CA ALA A 186 52.05 -50.04 23.48
C ALA A 186 50.89 -50.25 24.49
N GLY A 187 49.65 -50.03 24.01
CA GLY A 187 48.42 -50.56 24.62
C GLY A 187 47.43 -49.51 25.11
N TYR A 188 46.42 -49.18 24.29
CA TYR A 188 45.27 -48.33 24.64
C TYR A 188 45.56 -47.05 25.45
N GLY A 189 46.80 -46.54 25.40
CA GLY A 189 47.31 -45.51 26.30
C GLY A 189 48.77 -45.07 26.09
N VAL A 190 49.02 -43.77 26.27
CA VAL A 190 50.31 -43.00 26.44
C VAL A 190 51.62 -43.51 25.78
N GLY A 191 51.97 -42.93 24.61
CA GLY A 191 53.18 -42.90 23.73
C GLY A 191 53.45 -43.79 22.42
N ASP A 192 52.54 -44.44 21.67
CA ASP A 192 52.72 -45.49 20.61
C ASP A 192 52.68 -44.77 19.32
N THR A 193 53.57 -45.25 18.48
CA THR A 193 54.16 -44.47 17.41
C THR A 193 53.52 -44.80 16.07
N ASN A 194 52.55 -45.73 16.00
CA ASN A 194 51.96 -46.15 14.74
C ASN A 194 50.87 -45.19 14.22
N MET A 195 51.02 -44.73 12.97
CA MET A 195 49.89 -44.24 12.15
C MET A 195 49.43 -45.37 11.20
N SER A 196 48.15 -45.76 11.24
CA SER A 196 47.57 -46.82 10.39
C SER A 196 46.60 -46.29 9.32
N ASP A 197 46.48 -47.01 8.20
CA ASP A 197 45.52 -46.82 7.11
C ASP A 197 45.56 -45.44 6.44
N MET A 198 46.74 -45.13 5.89
CA MET A 198 47.06 -43.84 5.33
C MET A 198 46.82 -43.73 3.82
N SER A 199 45.72 -43.09 3.38
CA SER A 199 45.34 -43.02 1.96
C SER A 199 45.39 -41.63 1.32
N GLY A 200 45.72 -40.58 2.08
CA GLY A 200 45.75 -39.21 1.57
C GLY A 200 47.09 -38.49 1.75
N ASP A 201 47.19 -37.31 1.16
CA ASP A 201 48.44 -36.61 0.93
C ASP A 201 48.98 -35.84 2.13
N ARG A 202 48.12 -35.36 3.07
CA ARG A 202 48.51 -34.38 4.12
C ARG A 202 47.63 -34.41 5.38
N LEU A 203 48.25 -34.29 6.56
CA LEU A 203 47.63 -34.29 7.89
C LEU A 203 47.80 -32.95 8.63
N PHE A 204 48.92 -32.26 8.43
CA PHE A 204 49.25 -30.98 9.08
C PHE A 204 49.35 -29.82 8.08
N HIS A 205 48.84 -28.65 8.46
CA HIS A 205 49.22 -27.35 7.88
C HIS A 205 50.41 -26.78 8.65
N ILE A 206 51.46 -26.41 7.92
CA ILE A 206 52.74 -25.94 8.45
C ILE A 206 52.83 -24.44 8.15
N ALA A 207 52.76 -23.61 9.19
CA ALA A 207 52.87 -22.16 9.06
C ALA A 207 54.34 -21.73 9.11
N LEU A 208 54.84 -21.18 8.00
CA LEU A 208 56.23 -20.83 7.77
C LEU A 208 56.40 -19.32 7.63
N GLU A 209 57.49 -18.78 8.17
CA GLU A 209 57.83 -17.36 8.07
C GLU A 209 59.29 -17.19 7.68
N LYS A 210 59.61 -16.23 6.81
CA LYS A 210 61.00 -15.91 6.50
C LYS A 210 61.68 -15.23 7.70
N PRO A 211 62.95 -15.55 8.03
CA PRO A 211 63.70 -14.80 9.02
C PRO A 211 63.80 -13.31 8.63
N LEU A 212 63.36 -12.41 9.52
CA LEU A 212 63.62 -10.98 9.36
C LEU A 212 65.15 -10.75 9.40
N SER A 213 65.69 -10.03 8.42
CA SER A 213 67.15 -9.81 8.29
C SER A 213 67.62 -8.76 9.30
N SER A 214 68.80 -8.93 9.92
CA SER A 214 69.38 -7.90 10.82
C SER A 214 69.61 -6.54 10.14
N ASN A 215 69.64 -6.50 8.80
CA ASN A 215 69.75 -5.27 8.02
C ASN A 215 68.35 -4.73 7.70
N PHE A 216 68.10 -3.45 7.97
CA PHE A 216 66.85 -2.78 7.65
C PHE A 216 66.88 -2.21 6.22
N VAL A 217 66.37 -2.96 5.26
CA VAL A 217 66.42 -2.67 3.82
C VAL A 217 65.05 -2.81 3.16
N LEU A 218 64.88 -2.12 2.03
CA LEU A 218 63.75 -2.30 1.12
C LEU A 218 63.90 -3.65 0.41
N VAL A 219 62.86 -4.47 0.41
CA VAL A 219 62.85 -5.83 -0.17
C VAL A 219 62.14 -5.85 -1.51
N ALA A 220 60.96 -5.24 -1.60
CA ALA A 220 60.16 -5.21 -2.81
C ALA A 220 59.27 -3.97 -2.83
N THR A 221 58.91 -3.53 -4.03
CA THR A 221 57.99 -2.42 -4.28
C THR A 221 56.89 -2.84 -5.24
N SER A 222 55.72 -2.20 -5.11
CA SER A 222 54.59 -2.31 -6.01
C SER A 222 53.97 -0.91 -6.15
N PRO A 223 53.98 -0.27 -7.32
CA PRO A 223 54.59 -0.73 -8.56
C PRO A 223 56.08 -1.06 -8.38
N GLY A 224 56.55 -2.09 -9.08
CA GLY A 224 57.97 -2.42 -9.10
C GLY A 224 58.80 -1.29 -9.69
N ASP A 225 60.10 -1.28 -9.40
CA ASP A 225 61.03 -0.38 -10.07
C ASP A 225 61.01 -0.60 -11.60
N ASP A 226 61.11 0.49 -12.36
CA ASP A 226 60.93 0.57 -13.81
C ASP A 226 59.58 0.03 -14.35
N ALA A 227 58.57 -0.16 -13.48
CA ALA A 227 57.26 -0.62 -13.94
C ALA A 227 56.64 0.39 -14.93
N THR A 228 56.00 -0.14 -15.98
CA THR A 228 55.34 0.68 -17.00
C THR A 228 53.83 0.44 -17.02
N ASN A 229 53.08 1.43 -17.52
CA ASN A 229 51.62 1.38 -17.63
C ASN A 229 50.92 1.09 -16.28
N VAL A 230 51.44 1.66 -15.19
CA VAL A 230 50.84 1.54 -13.86
C VAL A 230 49.45 2.18 -13.88
N VAL A 231 48.46 1.46 -13.34
CA VAL A 231 47.07 1.92 -13.25
C VAL A 231 46.97 3.09 -12.27
N VAL A 232 46.27 4.15 -12.67
CA VAL A 232 45.99 5.32 -11.83
C VAL A 232 44.51 5.39 -11.43
N PRO A 233 44.20 5.82 -10.18
CA PRO A 233 45.13 6.26 -9.14
C PRO A 233 46.00 5.11 -8.61
N CYS A 234 47.30 5.36 -8.47
CA CYS A 234 48.27 4.31 -8.13
C CYS A 234 48.38 4.13 -6.60
N LEU A 235 48.38 2.89 -6.11
CA LEU A 235 48.71 2.58 -4.71
C LEU A 235 50.17 2.15 -4.65
N LEU A 236 50.96 2.81 -3.80
CA LEU A 236 52.38 2.51 -3.65
C LEU A 236 52.56 1.63 -2.41
N VAL A 237 53.14 0.46 -2.59
CA VAL A 237 53.39 -0.51 -1.54
C VAL A 237 54.86 -0.87 -1.54
N ALA A 238 55.48 -0.86 -0.37
CA ALA A 238 56.87 -1.28 -0.17
C ALA A 238 56.93 -2.30 0.95
N THR A 239 57.61 -3.42 0.69
CA THR A 239 57.90 -4.46 1.68
C THR A 239 59.33 -4.30 2.16
N PHE A 240 59.54 -4.39 3.46
CA PHE A 240 60.85 -4.27 4.09
C PHE A 240 61.29 -5.57 4.74
N SER A 241 62.59 -5.67 5.03
CA SER A 241 63.21 -6.84 5.67
C SER A 241 62.96 -6.92 7.18
N GLN A 242 62.24 -5.94 7.73
CA GLN A 242 61.91 -5.74 9.14
C GLN A 242 60.49 -5.21 9.26
N ASN A 243 59.82 -5.54 10.36
CA ASN A 243 58.57 -4.89 10.73
C ASN A 243 58.79 -3.39 10.94
N LEU A 244 57.88 -2.60 10.42
CA LEU A 244 57.97 -1.16 10.32
C LEU A 244 57.28 -0.47 11.52
N ALA A 245 57.89 0.62 11.96
CA ALA A 245 57.35 1.61 12.87
C ALA A 245 57.45 3.00 12.22
N ARG A 246 56.53 3.91 12.58
CA ARG A 246 56.58 5.30 12.09
C ARG A 246 57.77 6.04 12.70
N GLY A 247 58.56 6.69 11.84
CA GLY A 247 59.61 7.63 12.24
C GLY A 247 59.18 9.09 12.07
N THR A 248 60.10 9.93 11.63
CA THR A 248 59.91 11.37 11.38
C THR A 248 60.39 11.71 9.98
N GLY A 249 59.65 12.52 9.23
CA GLY A 249 60.04 12.93 7.88
C GLY A 249 58.95 12.68 6.85
N TYR A 250 59.35 12.64 5.58
CA TYR A 250 58.45 12.61 4.45
C TYR A 250 58.75 11.44 3.51
N ILE A 251 57.69 10.97 2.87
CA ILE A 251 57.74 10.25 1.62
C ILE A 251 57.52 11.30 0.52
N ARG A 252 58.37 11.35 -0.49
CA ARG A 252 58.26 12.29 -1.61
C ARG A 252 57.96 11.55 -2.89
N LEU A 253 57.01 12.09 -3.64
CA LEU A 253 56.67 11.65 -4.98
C LEU A 253 57.14 12.73 -5.95
N LYS A 254 58.19 12.44 -6.71
CA LYS A 254 58.74 13.34 -7.72
C LYS A 254 58.19 12.93 -9.08
N ASN A 255 57.52 13.85 -9.75
CA ASN A 255 57.13 13.70 -11.14
C ASN A 255 58.35 13.96 -12.02
N LEU A 256 58.80 12.93 -12.72
CA LEU A 256 59.95 12.98 -13.62
C LEU A 256 59.57 13.56 -14.99
N THR A 257 58.28 13.62 -15.33
CA THR A 257 57.79 14.21 -16.59
C THR A 257 57.89 15.74 -16.56
N ASP A 258 57.45 16.37 -15.47
CA ASP A 258 57.42 17.85 -15.34
C ASP A 258 58.36 18.41 -14.26
N SER A 259 59.10 17.53 -13.57
CA SER A 259 60.04 17.86 -12.48
C SER A 259 59.41 18.39 -11.19
N THR A 260 58.09 18.37 -11.05
CA THR A 260 57.42 18.74 -9.78
C THR A 260 57.64 17.68 -8.70
N GLU A 261 57.61 18.08 -7.43
CA GLU A 261 57.78 17.17 -6.30
C GLU A 261 56.75 17.46 -5.22
N SER A 262 56.09 16.41 -4.74
CA SER A 262 55.11 16.45 -3.65
C SER A 262 55.61 15.66 -2.45
N ALA A 263 55.30 16.12 -1.24
CA ALA A 263 55.75 15.48 0.01
C ALA A 263 54.56 15.09 0.89
N ILE A 264 54.51 13.82 1.28
CA ILE A 264 53.53 13.23 2.20
C ILE A 264 54.27 12.96 3.52
N ARG A 265 53.80 13.56 4.62
CA ARG A 265 54.40 13.27 5.94
C ARG A 265 54.21 11.79 6.26
N VAL A 266 55.19 11.15 6.89
CA VAL A 266 55.03 9.73 7.28
C VAL A 266 53.93 9.51 8.33
N THR A 267 53.45 10.58 8.97
CA THR A 267 52.29 10.58 9.88
C THR A 267 50.96 10.88 9.19
N ASP A 268 50.98 11.17 7.89
CA ASP A 268 49.78 11.42 7.09
C ASP A 268 48.89 10.16 7.07
N PRO A 269 47.56 10.31 7.13
CA PRO A 269 46.62 9.19 7.02
C PRO A 269 46.77 8.37 5.73
N ARG A 270 47.28 8.96 4.64
CA ARG A 270 47.59 8.27 3.38
C ARG A 270 48.71 7.25 3.50
N VAL A 271 49.49 7.28 4.58
CA VAL A 271 50.57 6.34 4.86
C VAL A 271 50.09 5.34 5.90
N VAL A 272 49.98 4.08 5.51
CA VAL A 272 49.59 2.95 6.35
C VAL A 272 50.79 2.02 6.52
N ILE A 273 51.03 1.58 7.75
CA ILE A 273 52.06 0.61 8.07
C ILE A 273 51.38 -0.59 8.71
N THR A 274 51.61 -1.78 8.15
CA THR A 274 51.14 -3.06 8.69
C THR A 274 52.31 -4.04 8.64
N ASP A 275 52.79 -4.48 9.81
CA ASP A 275 53.99 -5.31 9.94
C ASP A 275 55.16 -4.73 9.13
N ASN A 276 55.73 -5.48 8.18
CA ASN A 276 56.83 -5.05 7.32
C ASN A 276 56.39 -4.34 6.03
N LEU A 277 55.10 -4.01 5.91
CA LEU A 277 54.51 -3.41 4.71
C LEU A 277 54.20 -1.93 4.94
N LEU A 278 54.73 -1.09 4.06
CA LEU A 278 54.36 0.31 3.90
C LEU A 278 53.38 0.40 2.74
N SER A 279 52.21 1.00 2.95
CA SER A 279 51.27 1.36 1.91
C SER A 279 51.09 2.88 1.91
N ILE A 280 51.16 3.49 0.74
CA ILE A 280 51.07 4.92 0.53
C ILE A 280 50.04 5.14 -0.56
N ASP A 281 48.99 5.87 -0.22
CA ASP A 281 48.00 6.33 -1.16
C ASP A 281 48.35 7.76 -1.61
N PRO A 282 49.09 7.95 -2.72
CA PRO A 282 49.44 9.28 -3.21
C PRO A 282 48.21 10.10 -3.61
N GLY A 283 47.06 9.46 -3.84
CA GLY A 283 45.87 10.09 -4.37
C GLY A 283 46.09 10.68 -5.75
N SER A 284 45.49 11.84 -6.02
CA SER A 284 45.64 12.52 -7.30
C SER A 284 47.03 13.13 -7.56
N LEU A 285 47.96 13.01 -6.61
CA LEU A 285 49.38 13.29 -6.85
C LEU A 285 50.01 12.32 -7.86
N CYS A 286 49.36 11.18 -8.14
CA CYS A 286 49.75 10.22 -9.16
C CYS A 286 48.83 10.35 -10.39
N GLY A 287 49.22 11.22 -11.32
CA GLY A 287 48.53 11.53 -12.56
C GLY A 287 48.81 10.54 -13.71
N PRO A 288 47.98 10.57 -14.77
CA PRO A 288 48.08 9.67 -15.92
C PRO A 288 49.18 10.05 -16.92
N ASN A 289 49.78 9.06 -17.59
CA ASN A 289 50.85 9.20 -18.60
C ASN A 289 52.11 9.92 -18.08
N GLU A 290 52.41 9.77 -16.79
CA GLU A 290 53.55 10.42 -16.15
C GLU A 290 54.53 9.43 -15.54
N ALA A 291 55.79 9.85 -15.48
CA ALA A 291 56.88 9.12 -14.84
C ALA A 291 57.07 9.62 -13.41
N TYR A 292 57.21 8.73 -12.44
CA TYR A 292 57.38 9.08 -11.03
C TYR A 292 58.56 8.36 -10.39
N ALA A 293 59.22 9.04 -9.44
CA ALA A 293 60.14 8.45 -8.48
C ALA A 293 59.63 8.62 -7.06
N VAL A 294 59.71 7.55 -6.25
CA VAL A 294 59.35 7.55 -4.84
C VAL A 294 60.62 7.63 -3.99
N ARG A 295 60.70 8.68 -3.17
CA ARG A 295 61.79 8.91 -2.23
C ARG A 295 61.27 8.81 -0.80
N ILE A 296 62.12 8.35 0.11
CA ILE A 296 61.78 8.17 1.52
C ILE A 296 62.90 8.81 2.35
N ASP A 297 62.57 9.72 3.26
CA ASP A 297 63.59 10.33 4.12
C ASP A 297 64.32 9.27 4.99
N PRO A 298 65.63 9.44 5.26
CA PRO A 298 66.45 8.54 6.10
C PRO A 298 65.99 8.33 7.55
N THR A 299 64.89 8.96 7.97
CA THR A 299 64.29 8.80 9.29
C THR A 299 62.78 8.61 9.26
N ALA A 300 62.16 8.59 8.06
CA ALA A 300 60.71 8.47 7.92
C ALA A 300 60.21 7.13 8.45
N LEU A 301 60.97 6.06 8.25
CA LEU A 301 60.62 4.71 8.69
C LEU A 301 61.65 4.19 9.70
N ARG A 302 61.16 3.46 10.69
CA ARG A 302 61.97 2.74 11.68
C ARG A 302 61.60 1.26 11.67
N SER A 303 62.48 0.40 12.15
CA SER A 303 62.08 -0.95 12.54
C SER A 303 61.40 -0.90 13.91
N GLU A 304 60.60 -1.91 14.26
CA GLU A 304 60.09 -2.07 15.63
C GLU A 304 61.23 -2.19 16.67
N SER A 305 62.40 -2.67 16.24
CA SER A 305 63.64 -2.71 17.03
C SER A 305 64.38 -1.37 17.12
N GLY A 306 63.86 -0.31 16.50
CA GLY A 306 64.36 1.06 16.65
C GLY A 306 65.43 1.51 15.64
N LEU A 307 65.79 0.70 14.64
CA LEU A 307 66.72 1.08 13.56
C LEU A 307 66.03 2.02 12.57
N SER A 308 66.69 3.09 12.11
CA SER A 308 66.16 3.96 11.06
C SER A 308 66.44 3.39 9.67
N PHE A 309 65.46 3.46 8.76
CA PHE A 309 65.67 3.11 7.36
C PHE A 309 66.55 4.18 6.71
N PRO A 310 67.67 3.83 6.03
CA PRO A 310 68.58 4.81 5.43
C PRO A 310 67.95 5.77 4.41
N GLY A 311 66.73 5.47 3.94
CA GLY A 311 65.97 6.30 3.01
C GLY A 311 66.23 5.95 1.55
N ILE A 312 65.39 6.49 0.68
CA ILE A 312 65.55 6.49 -0.78
C ILE A 312 65.73 7.94 -1.19
N THR A 313 66.93 8.32 -1.63
CA THR A 313 67.29 9.73 -1.92
C THR A 313 67.49 10.02 -3.41
N ASN A 314 67.49 8.98 -4.27
CA ASN A 314 67.68 9.08 -5.71
C ASN A 314 66.37 8.80 -6.47
N ASP A 315 66.39 9.01 -7.80
CA ASP A 315 65.22 8.83 -8.68
C ASP A 315 65.15 7.45 -9.35
N THR A 316 66.04 6.52 -9.01
CA THR A 316 66.24 5.25 -9.74
C THR A 316 66.04 4.00 -8.88
N THR A 317 65.80 4.13 -7.58
CA THR A 317 65.63 2.96 -6.68
C THR A 317 64.19 2.48 -6.62
N TRP A 318 63.23 3.41 -6.82
CA TRP A 318 61.82 3.10 -6.92
C TRP A 318 61.16 4.11 -7.85
N ASN A 319 61.11 3.76 -9.14
CA ASN A 319 60.53 4.60 -10.17
C ASN A 319 59.56 3.80 -11.07
N PHE A 320 58.60 4.48 -11.71
CA PHE A 320 57.61 3.84 -12.59
C PHE A 320 56.98 4.85 -13.54
N THR A 321 56.32 4.37 -14.60
CA THR A 321 55.48 5.16 -15.51
C THR A 321 54.03 4.72 -15.46
N THR A 322 53.12 5.69 -15.40
CA THR A 322 51.67 5.47 -15.35
C THR A 322 51.05 5.37 -16.74
N GLY A 323 49.96 4.62 -16.84
CA GLY A 323 49.15 4.56 -18.05
C GLY A 323 48.22 5.77 -18.21
N ALA A 324 47.40 5.75 -19.25
CA ALA A 324 46.49 6.86 -19.59
C ALA A 324 45.42 7.17 -18.54
N GLY A 325 45.20 6.27 -17.59
CA GLY A 325 44.20 6.41 -16.54
C GLY A 325 42.77 6.32 -17.05
N ASP A 326 41.84 6.09 -16.12
CA ASP A 326 40.42 6.17 -16.40
C ASP A 326 39.91 7.56 -16.01
N PRO A 327 39.49 8.41 -16.97
CA PRO A 327 39.03 9.77 -16.68
C PRO A 327 37.92 9.83 -15.62
N PHE A 328 37.05 8.82 -15.56
CA PHE A 328 36.00 8.76 -14.56
C PHE A 328 36.56 8.52 -13.16
N LEU A 329 37.42 7.51 -12.99
CA LEU A 329 38.03 7.21 -11.69
C LEU A 329 38.93 8.34 -11.21
N LEU A 330 39.63 9.02 -12.12
CA LEU A 330 40.43 10.20 -11.82
C LEU A 330 39.54 11.36 -11.31
N ALA A 331 38.43 11.67 -11.97
CA ALA A 331 37.50 12.72 -11.52
C ALA A 331 36.90 12.41 -10.13
N VAL A 332 36.49 11.16 -9.89
CA VAL A 332 35.99 10.73 -8.56
C VAL A 332 37.09 10.86 -7.50
N ARG A 333 38.33 10.50 -7.85
CA ARG A 333 39.48 10.58 -6.96
C ARG A 333 39.83 12.02 -6.60
N GLU A 334 39.91 12.92 -7.58
CA GLU A 334 40.22 14.34 -7.38
C GLU A 334 39.23 15.00 -6.41
N LEU A 335 37.93 14.75 -6.59
CA LEU A 335 36.91 15.26 -5.65
C LEU A 335 37.07 14.66 -4.25
N THR A 336 37.43 13.38 -4.13
CA THR A 336 37.66 12.73 -2.84
C THR A 336 38.85 13.35 -2.11
N ASP A 337 39.95 13.58 -2.81
CA ASP A 337 41.16 14.19 -2.26
C ASP A 337 40.94 15.68 -1.91
N TYR A 338 40.17 16.40 -2.72
CA TYR A 338 39.73 17.77 -2.42
C TYR A 338 38.91 17.82 -1.13
N ILE A 339 37.95 16.91 -0.94
CA ILE A 339 37.15 16.86 0.28
C ILE A 339 38.04 16.61 1.51
N ASN A 340 39.01 15.69 1.41
CA ASN A 340 39.96 15.41 2.48
C ASN A 340 40.99 16.55 2.72
N GLY A 341 41.02 17.57 1.84
CA GLY A 341 41.95 18.69 1.92
C GLY A 341 43.37 18.36 1.43
N PHE A 342 43.52 17.30 0.63
CA PHE A 342 44.80 16.91 0.04
C PHE A 342 45.12 17.69 -1.23
N THR A 343 44.11 18.15 -1.95
CA THR A 343 44.22 19.02 -3.13
C THR A 343 43.39 20.28 -2.98
N ASN A 344 43.75 21.31 -3.74
CA ASN A 344 43.02 22.57 -3.83
C ASN A 344 42.45 22.74 -5.24
N LEU A 345 41.22 22.29 -5.45
CA LEU A 345 40.52 22.46 -6.73
C LEU A 345 39.80 23.81 -6.79
N THR A 346 39.88 24.44 -7.96
CA THR A 346 39.06 25.62 -8.28
C THR A 346 37.60 25.20 -8.56
N ALA A 347 36.67 26.15 -8.49
CA ALA A 347 35.27 25.89 -8.82
C ALA A 347 35.08 25.36 -10.26
N ALA A 348 35.92 25.80 -11.21
CA ALA A 348 35.89 25.33 -12.58
C ALA A 348 36.35 23.87 -12.72
N GLN A 349 37.36 23.45 -11.94
CA GLN A 349 37.83 22.05 -11.92
C GLN A 349 36.78 21.13 -11.30
N ILE A 350 36.19 21.52 -10.16
CA ILE A 350 35.07 20.77 -9.54
C ILE A 350 33.92 20.61 -10.54
N ALA A 351 33.60 21.68 -11.28
CA ALA A 351 32.56 21.62 -12.30
C ALA A 351 32.90 20.67 -13.45
N ALA A 352 34.15 20.64 -13.90
CA ALA A 352 34.61 19.72 -14.94
C ALA A 352 34.59 18.25 -14.47
N ASP A 353 35.02 17.98 -13.25
CA ASP A 353 34.97 16.64 -12.64
C ASP A 353 33.52 16.17 -12.48
N SER A 354 32.63 17.07 -12.05
CA SER A 354 31.19 16.76 -11.98
C SER A 354 30.62 16.35 -13.33
N VAL A 355 30.95 17.08 -14.41
CA VAL A 355 30.47 16.75 -15.77
C VAL A 355 30.98 15.38 -16.20
N THR A 356 32.27 15.08 -15.93
CA THR A 356 32.88 13.78 -16.22
C THR A 356 32.18 12.65 -15.46
N ILE A 357 31.92 12.82 -14.16
CA ILE A 357 31.20 11.84 -13.34
C ILE A 357 29.77 11.64 -13.85
N ASP A 358 29.06 12.74 -14.14
CA ASP A 358 27.67 12.70 -14.59
C ASP A 358 27.52 11.98 -15.94
N ALA A 359 28.49 12.14 -16.85
CA ALA A 359 28.53 11.45 -18.13
C ALA A 359 28.83 9.94 -18.01
N ASN A 360 29.39 9.48 -16.89
CA ASN A 360 29.85 8.09 -16.69
C ASN A 360 29.04 7.31 -15.64
N LYS A 361 27.85 7.77 -15.26
CA LYS A 361 27.00 7.10 -14.25
C LYS A 361 26.66 5.64 -14.54
N ASP A 362 26.54 5.27 -15.80
CA ASP A 362 26.27 3.88 -16.20
C ASP A 362 27.42 2.92 -15.89
N ARG A 363 28.63 3.45 -15.63
CA ARG A 363 29.83 2.68 -15.26
C ARG A 363 29.93 2.41 -13.75
N PHE A 364 29.05 2.99 -12.94
CA PHE A 364 29.06 2.82 -11.48
C PHE A 364 29.02 1.34 -11.05
N PRO A 365 28.16 0.47 -11.63
CA PRO A 365 28.13 -0.95 -11.27
C PRO A 365 29.12 -1.83 -12.08
N GLU A 366 29.94 -1.25 -12.96
CA GLU A 366 30.79 -1.98 -13.93
C GLU A 366 31.80 -2.91 -13.24
N SER A 367 32.42 -2.46 -12.14
CA SER A 367 33.48 -3.19 -11.45
C SER A 367 33.48 -2.92 -9.95
N SER A 368 34.19 -3.77 -9.19
CA SER A 368 34.48 -3.50 -7.77
C SER A 368 35.17 -2.16 -7.55
N ASN A 369 36.02 -1.74 -8.50
CA ASN A 369 36.80 -0.49 -8.40
C ASN A 369 35.90 0.74 -8.56
N THR A 370 35.00 0.73 -9.56
CA THR A 370 34.07 1.84 -9.79
C THR A 370 33.07 1.99 -8.64
N ILE A 371 32.55 0.88 -8.11
CA ILE A 371 31.68 0.86 -6.93
C ILE A 371 32.43 1.42 -5.70
N ALA A 372 33.62 0.89 -5.41
CA ALA A 372 34.39 1.31 -4.24
C ALA A 372 34.77 2.80 -4.30
N ALA A 373 35.12 3.32 -5.48
CA ALA A 373 35.47 4.72 -5.67
C ALA A 373 34.31 5.66 -5.36
N VAL A 374 33.12 5.42 -5.92
CA VAL A 374 31.95 6.29 -5.66
C VAL A 374 31.42 6.14 -4.23
N PHE A 375 31.56 4.95 -3.63
CA PHE A 375 31.26 4.73 -2.21
C PHE A 375 32.22 5.48 -1.30
N GLU A 376 33.52 5.49 -1.61
CA GLU A 376 34.50 6.26 -0.84
C GLU A 376 34.29 7.76 -0.97
N LEU A 377 33.94 8.26 -2.17
CA LEU A 377 33.59 9.67 -2.37
C LEU A 377 32.45 10.11 -1.44
N VAL A 378 31.35 9.35 -1.39
CA VAL A 378 30.21 9.66 -0.52
C VAL A 378 30.57 9.51 0.96
N ARG A 379 31.28 8.44 1.36
CA ARG A 379 31.75 8.27 2.76
C ARG A 379 32.65 9.41 3.21
N THR A 380 33.56 9.83 2.34
CA THR A 380 34.47 10.94 2.61
C THR A 380 33.69 12.25 2.75
N TYR A 381 32.71 12.51 1.88
CA TYR A 381 31.83 13.66 2.03
C TYR A 381 31.06 13.63 3.37
N ASP A 382 30.38 12.53 3.67
CA ASP A 382 29.61 12.37 4.91
C ASP A 382 30.49 12.53 6.16
N ARG A 383 31.73 12.03 6.13
CA ARG A 383 32.70 12.11 7.23
C ARG A 383 33.23 13.53 7.43
N VAL A 384 33.60 14.22 6.34
CA VAL A 384 34.37 15.47 6.42
C VAL A 384 33.49 16.71 6.32
N LYS A 385 32.49 16.71 5.42
CA LYS A 385 31.54 17.82 5.24
C LYS A 385 30.25 17.62 6.03
N GLY A 386 29.94 16.37 6.38
CA GLY A 386 28.70 15.98 7.03
C GLY A 386 27.63 15.56 6.02
N PRO A 387 26.70 14.67 6.39
CA PRO A 387 25.75 14.13 5.41
C PRO A 387 24.75 15.16 4.89
N LEU A 388 24.34 14.99 3.63
CA LEU A 388 23.29 15.83 3.04
C LEU A 388 22.01 15.78 3.88
N TRP A 389 21.38 16.94 4.06
CA TRP A 389 20.17 17.15 4.88
C TRP A 389 20.31 16.89 6.38
N VAL A 390 21.50 16.46 6.84
CA VAL A 390 21.85 16.36 8.27
C VAL A 390 22.71 17.55 8.66
N ALA A 391 23.83 17.74 7.94
CA ALA A 391 24.74 18.86 8.13
C ALA A 391 24.37 20.09 7.28
N THR A 392 23.64 19.85 6.19
CA THR A 392 23.18 20.88 5.25
C THR A 392 21.66 21.02 5.33
N GLY A 393 21.12 22.21 5.00
CA GLY A 393 19.68 22.42 4.89
C GLY A 393 19.09 21.83 3.60
N PRO A 394 17.79 22.05 3.33
CA PRO A 394 17.17 21.74 2.03
C PRO A 394 17.91 22.38 0.86
N LEU A 395 18.04 21.65 -0.26
CA LEU A 395 18.55 22.21 -1.51
C LEU A 395 17.40 22.78 -2.35
N THR A 396 17.71 23.65 -3.32
CA THR A 396 16.72 24.23 -4.26
C THR A 396 17.17 24.03 -5.70
N ARG A 397 16.33 23.45 -6.55
CA ARG A 397 16.66 23.18 -7.96
C ARG A 397 17.05 24.41 -8.77
N SER A 398 16.51 25.59 -8.44
CA SER A 398 16.89 26.84 -9.10
C SER A 398 18.35 27.25 -8.84
N SER A 399 19.01 26.65 -7.85
CA SER A 399 20.44 26.80 -7.56
C SER A 399 21.22 25.53 -7.91
N GLU A 400 20.70 24.65 -8.76
CA GLU A 400 21.43 23.48 -9.23
C GLU A 400 22.59 23.89 -10.13
N THR A 401 23.80 23.48 -9.74
CA THR A 401 25.03 23.74 -10.48
C THR A 401 25.91 22.48 -10.49
N ASN A 402 27.12 22.61 -11.05
CA ASN A 402 28.16 21.60 -10.99
C ASN A 402 29.10 21.79 -9.78
N ASP A 403 28.60 22.40 -8.70
CA ASP A 403 29.32 22.43 -7.42
C ASP A 403 29.34 21.06 -6.73
N LEU A 404 30.24 20.94 -5.74
CA LEU A 404 30.46 19.70 -4.99
C LEU A 404 29.18 19.15 -4.35
N THR A 405 28.31 19.99 -3.79
CA THR A 405 27.11 19.54 -3.06
C THR A 405 26.13 18.87 -4.02
N TRP A 406 25.91 19.50 -5.18
CA TRP A 406 25.05 18.95 -6.22
C TRP A 406 25.67 17.73 -6.92
N THR A 407 26.99 17.70 -7.09
CA THR A 407 27.69 16.49 -7.57
C THR A 407 27.46 15.31 -6.64
N ILE A 408 27.62 15.49 -5.33
CA ILE A 408 27.38 14.43 -4.34
C ILE A 408 25.91 13.98 -4.36
N TYR A 409 24.96 14.92 -4.44
CA TYR A 409 23.54 14.59 -4.60
C TYR A 409 23.31 13.69 -5.83
N ARG A 410 23.87 14.05 -7.00
CA ARG A 410 23.74 13.28 -8.24
C ARG A 410 24.45 11.92 -8.17
N VAL A 411 25.60 11.83 -7.51
CA VAL A 411 26.31 10.57 -7.26
C VAL A 411 25.49 9.65 -6.36
N MET A 412 24.93 10.16 -5.25
CA MET A 412 24.06 9.39 -4.36
C MET A 412 22.80 8.88 -5.09
N GLN A 413 22.19 9.71 -5.92
CA GLN A 413 21.06 9.30 -6.75
C GLN A 413 21.45 8.20 -7.74
N ALA A 414 22.59 8.33 -8.42
CA ALA A 414 23.09 7.32 -9.35
C ALA A 414 23.48 6.00 -8.65
N ILE A 415 24.03 6.05 -7.43
CA ILE A 415 24.29 4.86 -6.62
C ILE A 415 22.98 4.08 -6.37
N MET A 416 21.91 4.77 -5.96
CA MET A 416 20.58 4.15 -5.80
C MET A 416 20.09 3.53 -7.11
N ASP A 417 20.15 4.28 -8.21
CA ASP A 417 19.54 3.87 -9.48
C ASP A 417 20.31 2.76 -10.21
N LYS A 418 21.64 2.68 -10.03
CA LYS A 418 22.52 1.83 -10.86
C LYS A 418 23.18 0.69 -10.09
N ILE A 419 23.57 0.88 -8.83
CA ILE A 419 24.36 -0.13 -8.07
C ILE A 419 23.45 -1.11 -7.33
N TYR A 420 22.34 -0.65 -6.74
CA TYR A 420 21.51 -1.50 -5.88
C TYR A 420 20.47 -2.31 -6.68
N ASN A 421 20.93 -3.37 -7.33
CA ASN A 421 20.11 -4.32 -8.09
C ASN A 421 20.54 -5.78 -7.82
N THR A 422 19.76 -6.76 -8.30
CA THR A 422 20.01 -8.20 -8.05
C THR A 422 21.35 -8.70 -8.58
N GLN A 423 21.78 -8.21 -9.76
CA GLN A 423 23.03 -8.64 -10.40
C GLN A 423 24.24 -8.17 -9.59
N THR A 424 24.30 -6.87 -9.28
CA THR A 424 25.39 -6.27 -8.52
C THR A 424 25.46 -6.84 -7.10
N LEU A 425 24.32 -7.10 -6.45
CA LEU A 425 24.30 -7.76 -5.13
C LEU A 425 24.89 -9.17 -5.17
N THR A 426 24.66 -9.93 -6.24
CA THR A 426 25.20 -11.28 -6.39
C THR A 426 26.71 -11.24 -6.60
N GLN A 427 27.21 -10.28 -7.37
CA GLN A 427 28.62 -10.20 -7.75
C GLN A 427 29.51 -9.51 -6.69
N TYR A 428 28.97 -8.50 -6.00
CA TYR A 428 29.75 -7.60 -5.13
C TYR A 428 29.17 -7.45 -3.73
N GLU A 429 28.54 -8.51 -3.21
CA GLU A 429 27.87 -8.54 -1.90
C GLU A 429 28.69 -7.91 -0.76
N ALA A 430 29.99 -8.23 -0.69
CA ALA A 430 30.89 -7.74 0.35
C ALA A 430 31.11 -6.21 0.31
N LEU A 431 30.98 -5.57 -0.86
CA LEU A 431 31.08 -4.12 -0.98
C LEU A 431 29.76 -3.43 -0.58
N LEU A 432 28.63 -4.04 -0.90
CA LEU A 432 27.30 -3.46 -0.62
C LEU A 432 26.92 -3.66 0.86
N ASN A 433 27.37 -4.74 1.49
CA ASN A 433 27.16 -4.99 2.91
C ASN A 433 28.06 -4.07 3.75
N GLY A 434 27.45 -3.10 4.44
CA GLY A 434 28.11 -2.12 5.29
C GLY A 434 28.15 -0.70 4.71
N PHE A 435 27.96 -0.52 3.40
CA PHE A 435 27.87 0.82 2.81
C PHE A 435 26.46 1.41 3.00
N LYS A 436 26.40 2.60 3.60
CA LYS A 436 25.16 3.37 3.79
C LYS A 436 25.42 4.85 3.58
N PHE A 437 24.38 5.58 3.20
CA PHE A 437 24.43 7.04 3.22
C PHE A 437 24.25 7.56 4.64
N GLY A 438 25.04 8.54 5.03
CA GLY A 438 24.85 9.25 6.29
C GLY A 438 23.50 9.97 6.35
N SER A 439 22.95 10.39 5.21
CA SER A 439 21.62 11.01 5.12
C SER A 439 20.48 10.10 5.56
N ALA A 440 20.70 8.78 5.63
CA ALA A 440 19.73 7.81 6.15
C ALA A 440 19.33 8.12 7.60
N SER A 441 20.18 8.80 8.39
CA SER A 441 19.83 9.23 9.75
C SER A 441 18.80 10.35 9.80
N ASN A 442 18.58 11.08 8.70
CA ASN A 442 17.52 12.09 8.57
C ASN A 442 16.31 11.50 7.82
N PHE A 443 16.53 10.93 6.65
CA PHE A 443 15.48 10.29 5.86
C PHE A 443 16.01 9.03 5.14
N PRO A 444 15.30 7.89 5.20
CA PRO A 444 14.00 7.71 5.84
C PRO A 444 14.03 7.68 7.38
N GLY A 445 15.21 7.76 8.00
CA GLY A 445 15.37 7.87 9.44
C GLY A 445 16.23 6.73 10.02
N PRO A 446 16.70 6.88 11.27
CA PRO A 446 17.61 5.92 11.86
C PRO A 446 16.90 4.59 12.14
N CYS A 447 17.55 3.49 11.76
CA CYS A 447 17.13 2.14 12.10
C CYS A 447 18.36 1.30 12.47
N PRO A 448 18.40 0.67 13.66
CA PRO A 448 19.50 -0.20 14.05
C PRO A 448 19.51 -1.49 13.21
N ALA A 449 20.69 -2.02 12.94
CA ALA A 449 20.83 -3.33 12.33
C ALA A 449 20.27 -4.41 13.27
N PRO A 450 19.52 -5.40 12.76
CA PRO A 450 19.06 -6.52 13.56
C PRO A 450 20.24 -7.45 13.91
N PRO A 451 20.11 -8.28 14.96
CA PRO A 451 21.03 -9.40 15.18
C PRO A 451 21.13 -10.29 13.95
N THR A 452 22.34 -10.79 13.67
CA THR A 452 22.60 -11.69 12.54
C THR A 452 21.72 -12.94 12.63
N ASN A 453 21.11 -13.35 11.51
CA ASN A 453 20.19 -14.50 11.39
C ASN A 453 18.83 -14.37 12.10
N GLN A 454 18.42 -13.16 12.54
CA GLN A 454 17.05 -12.98 13.01
C GLN A 454 16.06 -13.16 11.84
N THR A 455 15.11 -14.08 12.00
CA THR A 455 14.06 -14.37 11.03
C THR A 455 12.70 -14.09 11.62
N TYR A 456 11.78 -13.55 10.83
CA TYR A 456 10.38 -13.45 11.19
C TYR A 456 9.49 -13.76 9.98
N THR A 457 8.23 -14.14 10.25
CA THR A 457 7.23 -14.45 9.22
C THR A 457 6.06 -13.48 9.27
N VAL A 458 5.41 -13.27 8.13
CA VAL A 458 4.21 -12.44 8.01
C VAL A 458 3.30 -13.00 6.92
N ALA A 459 1.99 -12.96 7.15
CA ALA A 459 1.00 -13.27 6.14
C ALA A 459 0.65 -12.02 5.33
N ILE A 460 0.60 -12.13 4.00
CA ILE A 460 0.13 -11.07 3.11
C ILE A 460 -0.94 -11.60 2.15
N ASN A 461 -1.80 -10.73 1.65
CA ASN A 461 -2.66 -11.06 0.52
C ASN A 461 -1.91 -10.80 -0.80
N ALA A 462 -1.45 -11.86 -1.46
CA ALA A 462 -0.80 -11.84 -2.77
C ALA A 462 -1.80 -11.81 -3.95
N SER A 463 -3.07 -11.48 -3.70
CA SER A 463 -4.05 -11.20 -4.76
C SER A 463 -4.25 -9.69 -4.97
N PHE A 464 -4.48 -9.33 -6.24
CA PHE A 464 -5.01 -8.04 -6.65
C PHE A 464 -5.94 -8.23 -7.86
N PRO A 465 -7.13 -8.83 -7.66
CA PRO A 465 -8.05 -9.11 -8.75
C PRO A 465 -8.65 -7.80 -9.30
N LYS A 466 -9.07 -7.83 -10.57
CA LYS A 466 -9.96 -6.79 -11.09
C LYS A 466 -11.30 -6.90 -10.36
N THR A 467 -11.76 -5.80 -9.76
CA THR A 467 -13.07 -5.74 -9.07
C THR A 467 -14.13 -5.11 -9.96
N PHE A 468 -15.40 -5.24 -9.55
CA PHE A 468 -16.55 -4.62 -10.23
C PHE A 468 -16.40 -3.11 -10.35
N GLY A 469 -16.83 -2.53 -11.47
CA GLY A 469 -16.81 -1.10 -11.75
C GLY A 469 -15.59 -0.65 -12.54
N ARG A 470 -15.49 0.65 -12.78
CA ARG A 470 -14.35 1.25 -13.48
C ARG A 470 -13.05 1.16 -12.69
N ASP A 471 -11.95 1.18 -13.42
CA ASP A 471 -10.60 1.30 -12.87
C ASP A 471 -10.40 2.72 -12.30
N THR A 472 -9.86 2.82 -11.09
CA THR A 472 -9.55 4.09 -10.43
C THR A 472 -8.12 4.55 -10.77
N GLN A 473 -7.71 5.72 -10.30
CA GLN A 473 -6.36 6.19 -10.52
C GLN A 473 -5.33 5.23 -9.92
N GLY A 474 -4.34 4.84 -10.72
CA GLY A 474 -3.29 3.93 -10.28
C GLY A 474 -3.74 2.48 -10.15
N TRP A 475 -4.94 2.11 -10.60
CA TRP A 475 -5.49 0.76 -10.42
C TRP A 475 -4.67 -0.37 -11.07
N THR A 476 -3.91 -0.07 -12.11
CA THR A 476 -3.01 -1.05 -12.75
C THR A 476 -1.60 -1.05 -12.17
N VAL A 477 -1.29 -0.10 -11.27
CA VAL A 477 -0.02 -0.08 -10.52
C VAL A 477 -0.05 -1.23 -9.51
N PRO A 478 1.05 -1.99 -9.32
CA PRO A 478 1.09 -3.05 -8.34
C PRO A 478 0.58 -2.63 -6.95
N ALA A 479 -0.21 -3.51 -6.34
CA ALA A 479 -0.78 -3.28 -5.03
C ALA A 479 0.26 -3.59 -3.95
N ARG A 480 0.63 -2.55 -3.20
CA ARG A 480 1.56 -2.68 -2.08
C ARG A 480 1.01 -3.51 -0.92
N ARG A 481 1.85 -4.40 -0.38
CA ARG A 481 1.60 -5.22 0.82
C ARG A 481 2.71 -5.01 1.86
N PRO A 482 2.43 -4.34 2.99
CA PRO A 482 3.40 -4.19 4.07
C PRO A 482 3.70 -5.53 4.75
N THR A 483 4.95 -5.68 5.20
CA THR A 483 5.45 -6.92 5.83
C THR A 483 5.81 -6.74 7.31
N GLY A 484 5.79 -5.51 7.83
CA GLY A 484 6.32 -5.18 9.15
C GLY A 484 7.86 -5.29 9.27
N ALA A 485 8.60 -5.45 8.17
CA ALA A 485 10.07 -5.36 8.14
C ALA A 485 10.52 -3.97 7.79
N TYR A 486 11.72 -3.68 8.28
CA TYR A 486 12.54 -2.59 7.82
C TYR A 486 13.97 -3.05 7.60
N LEU A 487 14.49 -2.79 6.40
CA LEU A 487 15.90 -2.98 6.10
C LEU A 487 16.70 -1.85 6.74
N ALA A 488 17.61 -2.18 7.65
CA ALA A 488 18.52 -1.19 8.22
C ALA A 488 19.49 -0.68 7.12
N PRO A 489 19.81 0.62 7.08
CA PRO A 489 20.66 1.19 6.03
C PRO A 489 22.02 0.47 5.94
N GLY A 490 22.38 0.03 4.74
CA GLY A 490 23.62 -0.68 4.45
C GLY A 490 23.67 -2.14 4.89
N THR A 491 22.55 -2.73 5.29
CA THR A 491 22.46 -4.17 5.57
C THR A 491 21.83 -4.93 4.40
N ILE A 492 21.94 -6.26 4.44
CA ILE A 492 21.32 -7.16 3.47
C ILE A 492 20.29 -8.03 4.20
N ALA A 493 19.08 -8.10 3.64
CA ALA A 493 18.05 -9.03 4.10
C ALA A 493 17.78 -10.09 3.02
N ILE A 494 17.32 -11.26 3.46
CA ILE A 494 16.84 -12.34 2.59
C ILE A 494 15.33 -12.41 2.74
N VAL A 495 14.60 -12.22 1.64
CA VAL A 495 13.15 -12.41 1.58
C VAL A 495 12.88 -13.74 0.92
N THR A 496 12.18 -14.61 1.62
CA THR A 496 11.76 -15.93 1.14
C THR A 496 10.25 -15.95 0.91
N VAL A 497 9.85 -16.34 -0.28
CA VAL A 497 8.45 -16.39 -0.71
C VAL A 497 8.07 -17.80 -1.16
N PRO A 498 6.77 -18.15 -1.22
CA PRO A 498 6.34 -19.43 -1.77
C PRO A 498 6.67 -19.55 -3.26
N PRO A 499 6.94 -20.77 -3.77
CA PRO A 499 7.19 -21.02 -5.19
C PRO A 499 6.12 -20.47 -6.14
N ALA A 500 4.87 -20.33 -5.67
CA ALA A 500 3.75 -19.81 -6.45
C ALA A 500 3.92 -18.35 -6.90
N LEU A 501 4.77 -17.54 -6.23
CA LEU A 501 5.00 -16.14 -6.60
C LEU A 501 6.16 -15.97 -7.59
N VAL A 502 7.01 -16.98 -7.74
CA VAL A 502 8.28 -16.89 -8.48
C VAL A 502 8.04 -16.72 -9.97
N GLY A 503 8.64 -15.68 -10.56
CA GLY A 503 8.54 -15.38 -12.00
C GLY A 503 7.14 -14.95 -12.45
N LYS A 504 6.28 -14.48 -11.53
CA LYS A 504 4.90 -14.04 -11.82
C LYS A 504 4.72 -12.52 -11.80
N GLY A 505 5.82 -11.77 -11.85
CA GLY A 505 5.83 -10.30 -11.84
C GLY A 505 5.76 -9.65 -10.46
N TYR A 506 5.67 -10.43 -9.37
CA TYR A 506 5.79 -9.88 -8.02
C TYR A 506 7.19 -9.33 -7.79
N GLN A 507 7.26 -8.23 -7.04
CA GLN A 507 8.52 -7.58 -6.71
C GLN A 507 8.61 -7.31 -5.20
N ILE A 508 9.82 -7.29 -4.68
CA ILE A 508 10.11 -6.81 -3.32
C ILE A 508 10.50 -5.36 -3.44
N ARG A 509 9.81 -4.49 -2.69
CA ARG A 509 10.20 -3.09 -2.54
C ARG A 509 10.96 -2.89 -1.24
N VAL A 510 12.02 -2.10 -1.31
CA VAL A 510 12.72 -1.55 -0.13
C VAL A 510 12.58 -0.02 -0.14
N GLY A 511 11.99 0.54 0.92
CA GLY A 511 11.60 1.95 0.99
C GLY A 511 10.16 2.16 0.51
N ALA A 512 9.38 2.96 1.23
CA ALA A 512 7.97 3.12 0.92
C ALA A 512 7.69 4.32 0.00
N HIS A 513 8.58 5.30 -0.04
CA HIS A 513 8.38 6.57 -0.75
C HIS A 513 8.73 6.39 -2.23
N SER A 514 7.71 6.01 -3.02
CA SER A 514 7.88 5.61 -4.43
C SER A 514 7.70 6.73 -5.44
N TRP A 515 7.31 7.92 -5.00
CA TRP A 515 7.21 9.09 -5.89
C TRP A 515 8.59 9.67 -6.20
N ASP A 516 8.85 9.85 -7.49
CA ASP A 516 9.98 10.60 -8.01
C ASP A 516 9.75 12.11 -7.79
N MET A 517 10.67 12.75 -7.07
CA MET A 517 10.57 14.18 -6.69
C MET A 517 11.41 15.12 -7.56
N SER A 518 11.93 14.65 -8.70
CA SER A 518 12.82 15.43 -9.59
C SER A 518 12.19 16.72 -10.13
N SER A 519 10.87 16.78 -10.23
CA SER A 519 10.13 17.98 -10.64
C SER A 519 9.87 18.98 -9.50
N ARG A 520 10.25 18.67 -8.27
CA ARG A 520 9.99 19.54 -7.11
C ARG A 520 11.09 20.59 -6.96
N PRO A 521 10.74 21.86 -6.68
CA PRO A 521 11.74 22.92 -6.56
C PRO A 521 12.62 22.77 -5.32
N SER A 522 12.07 22.27 -4.21
CA SER A 522 12.84 21.97 -2.99
C SER A 522 13.24 20.50 -2.98
N VAL A 523 14.51 20.22 -2.66
CA VAL A 523 15.06 18.86 -2.58
C VAL A 523 15.45 18.58 -1.13
N ARG A 524 14.71 17.66 -0.49
CA ARG A 524 14.84 17.32 0.95
C ARG A 524 15.21 15.86 1.21
N ARG A 525 15.19 15.04 0.17
CA ARG A 525 15.62 13.64 0.08
C ARG A 525 16.01 13.37 -1.37
N LEU A 526 16.62 12.22 -1.63
CA LEU A 526 16.82 11.74 -3.01
C LEU A 526 15.46 11.66 -3.75
N ASP A 527 15.47 12.01 -5.04
CA ASP A 527 14.27 12.03 -5.88
C ASP A 527 13.59 10.66 -5.86
N ARG A 528 14.38 9.61 -6.15
CA ARG A 528 13.98 8.21 -6.02
C ARG A 528 14.69 7.63 -4.80
N SER A 529 13.89 7.28 -3.78
CA SER A 529 14.37 6.83 -2.47
C SER A 529 13.97 5.39 -2.14
N SER A 530 13.42 4.66 -3.11
CA SER A 530 12.99 3.27 -2.96
C SER A 530 13.53 2.40 -4.09
N LEU A 531 13.74 1.12 -3.81
CA LEU A 531 14.29 0.12 -4.74
C LEU A 531 13.28 -1.00 -4.97
N LEU A 532 13.36 -1.65 -6.14
CA LEU A 532 12.56 -2.81 -6.52
C LEU A 532 13.48 -3.97 -6.90
N TYR A 533 13.13 -5.16 -6.42
CA TYR A 533 13.82 -6.42 -6.71
C TYR A 533 12.82 -7.44 -7.21
N ASP A 534 13.08 -8.03 -8.37
CA ASP A 534 12.21 -9.07 -8.92
C ASP A 534 12.27 -10.35 -8.10
N ILE A 535 11.11 -10.99 -7.92
CA ILE A 535 11.02 -12.32 -7.33
C ILE A 535 11.24 -13.36 -8.43
N ALA A 536 12.51 -13.60 -8.76
CA ALA A 536 12.94 -14.59 -9.76
C ALA A 536 13.27 -15.97 -9.16
N ALA A 537 13.42 -16.07 -7.84
CA ALA A 537 13.63 -17.31 -7.09
C ALA A 537 12.82 -17.26 -5.78
N THR A 538 12.72 -18.40 -5.09
CA THR A 538 12.05 -18.46 -3.77
C THR A 538 12.75 -17.61 -2.72
N THR A 539 14.05 -17.34 -2.87
CA THR A 539 14.84 -16.47 -2.01
C THR A 539 15.43 -15.32 -2.81
N THR A 540 15.22 -14.09 -2.36
CA THR A 540 15.81 -12.89 -2.97
C THR A 540 16.56 -12.09 -1.90
N LYS A 541 17.82 -11.73 -2.17
CA LYS A 541 18.58 -10.78 -1.36
C LYS A 541 18.20 -9.36 -1.73
N VAL A 542 17.98 -8.51 -0.73
CA VAL A 542 17.68 -7.09 -0.91
C VAL A 542 18.61 -6.24 -0.06
N ALA A 543 19.01 -5.08 -0.59
CA ALA A 543 19.90 -4.14 0.09
C ALA A 543 19.45 -2.70 -0.20
N SER A 544 19.87 -1.74 0.62
CA SER A 544 19.64 -0.31 0.35
C SER A 544 20.62 0.52 1.18
N PRO A 545 21.30 1.52 0.59
CA PRO A 545 22.17 2.41 1.33
C PRO A 545 21.37 3.40 2.19
N LEU A 546 20.08 3.61 1.90
CA LEU A 546 19.12 4.38 2.70
C LEU A 546 18.36 3.53 3.72
N GLY A 547 18.32 2.21 3.54
CA GLY A 547 17.36 1.34 4.22
C GLY A 547 15.92 1.55 3.73
N GLY A 548 14.94 1.10 4.50
CA GLY A 548 13.52 1.32 4.21
C GLY A 548 12.64 0.13 4.58
N GLY A 549 11.32 0.35 4.68
CA GLY A 549 10.36 -0.74 4.88
C GLY A 549 10.43 -1.76 3.74
N ILE A 550 10.19 -3.04 4.04
CA ILE A 550 10.14 -4.11 3.03
C ILE A 550 8.67 -4.39 2.69
N TYR A 551 8.33 -4.38 1.40
CA TYR A 551 6.96 -4.62 0.92
C TYR A 551 6.98 -5.64 -0.21
N ILE A 552 5.86 -6.32 -0.41
CA ILE A 552 5.61 -7.08 -1.64
C ILE A 552 4.69 -6.24 -2.53
N GLU A 553 5.13 -5.99 -3.76
CA GLU A 553 4.33 -5.38 -4.81
C GLU A 553 3.60 -6.49 -5.58
N VAL A 554 2.26 -6.47 -5.48
CA VAL A 554 1.39 -7.51 -6.05
C VAL A 554 0.86 -7.03 -7.40
N PRO A 555 1.20 -7.71 -8.51
CA PRO A 555 0.78 -7.29 -9.85
C PRO A 555 -0.73 -7.22 -10.00
N TYR A 556 -1.21 -6.30 -10.83
CA TYR A 556 -2.63 -6.25 -11.19
C TYR A 556 -3.09 -7.57 -11.82
N LYS A 557 -4.28 -8.04 -11.42
CA LYS A 557 -4.88 -9.34 -11.74
C LYS A 557 -4.19 -10.56 -11.12
N ALA A 558 -3.26 -10.38 -10.19
CA ALA A 558 -2.70 -11.48 -9.42
C ALA A 558 -3.76 -12.19 -8.57
N THR A 559 -3.64 -13.51 -8.42
CA THR A 559 -4.57 -14.37 -7.67
C THR A 559 -3.85 -15.25 -6.65
N GLY A 560 -2.74 -14.77 -6.07
CA GLY A 560 -1.87 -15.56 -5.19
C GLY A 560 -2.48 -15.97 -3.84
N GLY A 561 -3.61 -15.39 -3.43
CA GLY A 561 -4.26 -15.66 -2.16
C GLY A 561 -3.46 -15.16 -0.95
N VAL A 562 -3.82 -15.60 0.24
CA VAL A 562 -3.05 -15.30 1.45
C VAL A 562 -1.84 -16.23 1.53
N VAL A 563 -0.65 -15.65 1.63
CA VAL A 563 0.63 -16.37 1.61
C VAL A 563 1.52 -15.92 2.76
N THR A 564 2.41 -16.80 3.23
CA THR A 564 3.42 -16.47 4.24
C THR A 564 4.73 -16.08 3.59
N ILE A 565 5.31 -14.97 4.04
CA ILE A 565 6.62 -14.45 3.65
C ILE A 565 7.55 -14.55 4.85
N THR A 566 8.77 -15.02 4.63
CA THR A 566 9.81 -15.13 5.66
C THR A 566 10.91 -14.13 5.35
N ILE A 567 11.29 -13.32 6.33
CA ILE A 567 12.30 -12.27 6.16
C ILE A 567 13.40 -12.47 7.21
N THR A 568 14.64 -12.59 6.74
CA THR A 568 15.83 -12.80 7.56
C THR A 568 16.78 -11.61 7.42
N GLY A 569 17.32 -11.12 8.54
CA GLY A 569 18.29 -10.01 8.53
C GLY A 569 17.65 -8.62 8.38
N ALA A 570 16.37 -8.47 8.70
CA ALA A 570 15.68 -7.16 8.75
C ALA A 570 15.21 -6.82 10.17
N ALA A 571 15.19 -5.54 10.52
CA ALA A 571 14.60 -5.05 11.76
C ALA A 571 13.06 -5.08 11.67
N ARG A 572 12.38 -5.08 12.82
CA ARG A 572 10.92 -4.92 12.86
C ARG A 572 10.53 -3.44 12.78
N ALA A 573 9.49 -3.16 12.00
CA ALA A 573 8.78 -1.90 11.98
C ALA A 573 7.49 -1.99 12.81
N PRO A 574 7.02 -0.89 13.40
CA PRO A 574 5.66 -0.86 13.94
C PRO A 574 4.63 -1.18 12.87
N PHE A 575 3.80 -2.19 13.14
CA PHE A 575 2.86 -2.69 12.16
C PHE A 575 1.53 -3.03 12.81
N PHE A 576 0.46 -2.39 12.34
CA PHE A 576 -0.90 -2.71 12.76
C PHE A 576 -1.69 -3.25 11.57
N GLN A 577 -2.30 -4.42 11.75
CA GLN A 577 -3.06 -5.08 10.71
C GLN A 577 -4.44 -5.49 11.22
N ALA A 578 -5.48 -5.07 10.50
CA ALA A 578 -6.88 -5.40 10.74
C ALA A 578 -7.50 -5.97 9.46
N THR A 579 -6.90 -7.05 8.92
CA THR A 579 -7.42 -7.75 7.74
C THR A 579 -8.22 -8.97 8.15
N HIS A 580 -9.02 -9.54 7.24
CA HIS A 580 -9.80 -10.76 7.51
C HIS A 580 -8.96 -11.98 7.92
N PHE A 581 -7.67 -12.01 7.57
CA PHE A 581 -6.77 -13.13 7.86
C PHE A 581 -5.77 -12.85 9.01
N HIS A 582 -5.69 -11.62 9.51
CA HIS A 582 -4.89 -11.30 10.68
C HIS A 582 -5.39 -10.00 11.34
N GLN A 583 -5.55 -10.03 12.66
CA GLN A 583 -5.95 -8.87 13.46
C GLN A 583 -4.96 -8.68 14.62
N THR A 584 -4.20 -7.59 14.57
CA THR A 584 -3.34 -7.14 15.66
C THR A 584 -4.21 -6.71 16.82
N THR A 585 -4.07 -7.38 17.95
CA THR A 585 -4.78 -7.06 19.19
C THR A 585 -4.26 -5.77 19.81
N VAL A 586 -5.06 -5.12 20.66
CA VAL A 586 -4.61 -3.95 21.44
C VAL A 586 -3.41 -4.32 22.32
N ALA A 587 -3.36 -5.53 22.87
CA ALA A 587 -2.24 -5.98 23.68
C ALA A 587 -0.95 -6.13 22.86
N GLU A 588 -1.00 -6.75 21.68
CA GLU A 588 0.15 -6.85 20.77
C GLU A 588 0.62 -5.47 20.33
N TRP A 589 -0.31 -4.56 20.01
CA TRP A 589 0.01 -3.19 19.66
C TRP A 589 0.73 -2.47 20.80
N LEU A 590 0.18 -2.51 22.01
CA LEU A 590 0.68 -1.75 23.15
C LEU A 590 2.01 -2.28 23.68
N ASN A 591 2.19 -3.61 23.68
CA ASN A 591 3.33 -4.27 24.31
C ASN A 591 4.47 -4.56 23.33
N THR A 592 4.18 -4.69 22.04
CA THR A 592 5.16 -5.14 21.04
C THR A 592 5.21 -4.19 19.85
N GLU A 593 4.16 -4.14 19.03
CA GLU A 593 4.24 -3.58 17.67
C GLU A 593 4.60 -2.09 17.66
N ARG A 594 3.93 -1.24 18.46
CA ARG A 594 4.19 0.22 18.44
C ARG A 594 5.61 0.61 18.88
N THR A 595 6.31 -0.28 19.57
CA THR A 595 7.62 0.01 20.17
C THR A 595 8.80 -0.39 19.29
N ASN A 596 8.55 -1.20 18.24
CA ASN A 596 9.56 -1.65 17.28
C ASN A 596 10.43 -0.48 16.75
N PRO A 597 11.73 -0.70 16.51
CA PRO A 597 12.71 0.38 16.39
C PRO A 597 12.73 1.11 15.04
N ALA A 598 12.09 0.58 14.00
CA ALA A 598 12.14 1.21 12.68
C ALA A 598 11.40 2.56 12.62
N PRO A 599 11.85 3.54 11.80
CA PRO A 599 11.37 4.91 11.86
C PRO A 599 9.98 5.14 11.27
N TRP A 600 9.36 4.13 10.66
CA TRP A 600 8.04 4.22 10.01
C TRP A 600 7.12 3.11 10.50
N ALA A 601 5.84 3.44 10.59
CA ALA A 601 4.77 2.54 10.96
C ALA A 601 3.77 2.38 9.81
N ASP A 602 3.38 1.14 9.54
CA ASP A 602 2.32 0.82 8.58
C ASP A 602 1.05 0.39 9.32
N PHE A 603 -0.08 0.87 8.84
CA PHE A 603 -1.41 0.44 9.27
C PHE A 603 -2.17 -0.04 8.05
N GLN A 604 -2.80 -1.21 8.15
CA GLN A 604 -3.64 -1.72 7.07
C GLN A 604 -4.88 -2.43 7.59
N SER A 605 -5.96 -2.31 6.83
CA SER A 605 -7.11 -3.20 6.84
C SER A 605 -7.28 -3.82 5.45
N ASP A 606 -8.43 -4.45 5.18
CA ASP A 606 -8.78 -4.81 3.81
C ASP A 606 -9.20 -3.59 2.97
N LYS A 607 -9.66 -2.50 3.59
CA LYS A 607 -10.26 -1.34 2.90
C LYS A 607 -9.39 -0.08 2.88
N PHE A 608 -8.49 0.08 3.84
CA PHE A 608 -7.65 1.28 3.97
C PHE A 608 -6.20 0.92 4.32
N MET A 609 -5.27 1.76 3.89
CA MET A 609 -3.86 1.66 4.26
C MET A 609 -3.27 3.03 4.53
N MET A 610 -2.40 3.13 5.53
CA MET A 610 -1.61 4.33 5.75
C MET A 610 -0.21 4.01 6.26
N GLN A 611 0.69 4.96 6.03
CA GLN A 611 2.04 4.97 6.59
C GLN A 611 2.35 6.29 7.28
N VAL A 612 2.81 6.22 8.52
CA VAL A 612 3.14 7.39 9.36
C VAL A 612 4.49 7.22 10.04
N PRO A 613 5.19 8.31 10.43
CA PRO A 613 6.44 8.21 11.17
C PRO A 613 6.24 7.55 12.55
N ARG A 614 7.23 6.80 13.03
CA ARG A 614 7.23 6.19 14.38
C ARG A 614 7.05 7.25 15.47
N SER A 615 7.61 8.44 15.28
CA SER A 615 7.50 9.56 16.22
C SER A 615 6.05 10.00 16.49
N TRP A 616 5.11 9.59 15.64
CA TRP A 616 3.69 9.88 15.79
C TRP A 616 2.93 8.83 16.62
N ILE A 617 3.47 7.61 16.77
CA ILE A 617 2.69 6.45 17.23
C ILE A 617 3.25 5.69 18.44
N TYR A 618 4.46 5.97 18.91
CA TYR A 618 5.05 5.17 19.99
C TYR A 618 4.32 5.27 21.34
N ASN A 619 3.44 6.26 21.53
CA ASN A 619 2.50 6.45 22.65
C ASN A 619 1.01 6.33 22.24
N PHE A 620 0.70 5.97 21.00
CA PHE A 620 -0.65 5.86 20.49
C PHE A 620 -1.31 4.54 20.93
N THR A 621 -2.53 4.61 21.45
CA THR A 621 -3.15 3.48 22.16
C THR A 621 -4.41 2.91 21.51
N ASN A 622 -4.99 3.59 20.51
CA ASN A 622 -6.31 3.22 19.96
C ASN A 622 -6.30 2.94 18.45
N PRO A 623 -5.47 2.01 17.94
CA PRO A 623 -5.40 1.73 16.51
C PRO A 623 -6.66 1.01 15.97
N VAL A 624 -7.30 0.17 16.79
CA VAL A 624 -8.46 -0.65 16.37
C VAL A 624 -9.63 0.24 15.97
N THR A 625 -10.02 1.19 16.82
CA THR A 625 -11.14 2.09 16.53
C THR A 625 -10.84 2.99 15.34
N VAL A 626 -9.60 3.47 15.22
CA VAL A 626 -9.20 4.36 14.13
C VAL A 626 -9.27 3.64 12.78
N MET A 627 -8.76 2.41 12.70
CA MET A 627 -8.84 1.63 11.46
C MET A 627 -10.28 1.21 11.13
N ALA A 628 -11.10 0.85 12.12
CA ALA A 628 -12.52 0.59 11.89
C ALA A 628 -13.28 1.81 11.37
N ASN A 629 -12.94 3.02 11.85
CA ASN A 629 -13.52 4.25 11.32
C ASN A 629 -13.09 4.50 9.87
N TRP A 630 -11.81 4.29 9.53
CA TRP A 630 -11.35 4.38 8.14
C TRP A 630 -12.07 3.39 7.21
N ASP A 631 -12.29 2.16 7.67
CA ASP A 631 -13.07 1.16 6.92
C ASP A 631 -14.52 1.62 6.71
N ALA A 632 -15.16 2.19 7.73
CA ALA A 632 -16.50 2.74 7.62
C ALA A 632 -16.58 3.91 6.62
N ALA A 633 -15.54 4.76 6.59
CA ALA A 633 -15.45 5.85 5.60
C ALA A 633 -15.33 5.29 4.17
N MET A 634 -14.50 4.27 3.96
CA MET A 634 -14.39 3.60 2.66
C MET A 634 -15.70 2.96 2.23
N ASP A 635 -16.48 2.39 3.15
CA ASP A 635 -17.82 1.88 2.84
C ASP A 635 -18.77 2.99 2.39
N ALA A 636 -18.73 4.19 3.00
CA ALA A 636 -19.55 5.30 2.54
C ALA A 636 -19.14 5.81 1.15
N CYS A 637 -17.83 5.84 0.85
CA CYS A 637 -17.33 6.16 -0.47
C CYS A 637 -17.78 5.12 -1.51
N ASN A 638 -17.63 3.83 -1.19
CA ASN A 638 -18.01 2.73 -2.07
C ASN A 638 -19.54 2.69 -2.28
N ASP A 639 -20.34 2.88 -1.23
CA ASP A 639 -21.80 2.98 -1.32
C ASP A 639 -22.24 4.07 -2.31
N LEU A 640 -21.74 5.30 -2.12
CA LEU A 640 -22.11 6.44 -2.96
C LEU A 640 -21.72 6.24 -4.41
N MET A 641 -20.55 5.65 -4.64
CA MET A 641 -20.03 5.44 -5.99
C MET A 641 -20.57 4.15 -6.62
N GLY A 642 -21.32 3.31 -5.89
CA GLY A 642 -21.81 2.03 -6.39
C GLY A 642 -20.70 0.99 -6.61
N PHE A 643 -19.67 1.00 -5.77
CA PHE A 643 -18.64 -0.05 -5.72
C PHE A 643 -18.95 -1.06 -4.60
N PRO A 644 -18.53 -2.33 -4.74
CA PRO A 644 -18.66 -3.30 -3.66
C PRO A 644 -17.71 -2.97 -2.51
N HIS A 645 -18.05 -3.38 -1.29
CA HIS A 645 -17.26 -3.09 -0.08
C HIS A 645 -15.92 -3.86 -0.01
N ASP A 646 -15.73 -4.87 -0.86
CA ASP A 646 -14.46 -5.59 -1.01
C ASP A 646 -13.48 -4.83 -1.93
N ARG A 647 -13.90 -3.73 -2.56
CA ARG A 647 -13.00 -2.79 -3.22
C ARG A 647 -12.15 -2.09 -2.16
N GLY A 648 -10.94 -2.59 -2.03
CA GLY A 648 -10.11 -2.38 -0.85
C GLY A 648 -9.15 -1.20 -0.91
N LYS A 649 -8.12 -1.32 -0.06
CA LYS A 649 -7.04 -0.34 0.16
C LYS A 649 -6.25 0.04 -1.09
N GLU A 650 -6.37 -0.70 -2.19
CA GLU A 650 -5.79 -0.38 -3.50
C GLU A 650 -6.36 0.93 -4.06
N THR A 651 -7.50 1.40 -3.56
CA THR A 651 -8.09 2.69 -3.92
C THR A 651 -7.68 3.85 -3.02
N MET A 652 -7.22 3.59 -1.79
CA MET A 652 -6.89 4.62 -0.80
C MET A 652 -5.74 4.18 0.11
N TYR A 653 -4.53 4.62 -0.26
CA TYR A 653 -3.31 4.45 0.52
C TYR A 653 -2.68 5.82 0.80
N TYR A 654 -2.66 6.22 2.07
CA TYR A 654 -2.10 7.50 2.50
C TYR A 654 -0.66 7.36 3.04
N GLN A 655 0.23 8.26 2.62
CA GLN A 655 1.61 8.26 3.07
C GLN A 655 2.06 9.68 3.42
N VAL A 656 2.84 9.78 4.50
CA VAL A 656 3.53 11.00 4.92
C VAL A 656 4.93 11.04 4.29
N ASP A 657 5.37 12.21 3.82
CA ASP A 657 6.70 12.41 3.23
C ASP A 657 7.32 13.74 3.74
N LEU A 658 8.54 14.10 3.35
CA LEU A 658 9.16 15.40 3.65
C LEU A 658 8.59 16.54 2.81
N LEU A 659 7.99 16.19 1.67
CA LEU A 659 7.48 17.11 0.66
C LEU A 659 6.17 16.57 0.11
N LEU A 660 5.23 17.47 -0.19
CA LEU A 660 4.07 17.12 -1.00
C LEU A 660 4.53 16.70 -2.40
N ARG A 661 3.89 15.67 -2.94
CA ARG A 661 4.13 15.18 -4.31
C ARG A 661 3.92 16.24 -5.37
N ALA A 662 2.95 17.13 -5.17
CA ALA A 662 2.62 18.20 -6.11
C ALA A 662 2.58 19.56 -5.38
N SER A 663 2.48 20.65 -6.14
CA SER A 663 2.31 22.01 -5.58
C SER A 663 0.91 22.27 -5.02
N VAL A 664 0.01 21.32 -5.24
CA VAL A 664 -1.36 21.23 -4.71
C VAL A 664 -1.54 19.86 -4.09
N TYR A 665 -2.59 19.65 -3.29
CA TYR A 665 -2.98 18.30 -2.92
C TYR A 665 -3.40 17.55 -4.19
N ALA A 666 -3.06 16.26 -4.24
CA ALA A 666 -3.26 15.47 -5.44
C ALA A 666 -3.61 14.03 -5.07
N PRO A 667 -4.41 13.36 -5.92
CA PRO A 667 -4.74 11.95 -5.72
C PRO A 667 -3.58 11.05 -6.16
N GLY A 668 -3.49 9.84 -5.60
CA GLY A 668 -2.53 8.84 -6.05
C GLY A 668 -2.44 7.59 -5.17
N TYR A 669 -1.57 6.67 -5.60
CA TYR A 669 -1.25 5.45 -4.85
C TYR A 669 0.28 5.33 -4.70
N PRO A 670 0.88 5.76 -3.57
CA PRO A 670 0.22 6.42 -2.43
C PRO A 670 -0.23 7.85 -2.72
N THR A 671 -1.21 8.33 -1.95
CA THR A 671 -1.55 9.74 -1.81
C THR A 671 -0.61 10.38 -0.79
N VAL A 672 0.10 11.45 -1.19
CA VAL A 672 1.09 12.16 -0.36
C VAL A 672 0.72 13.63 -0.23
N ASN A 673 -0.24 13.87 0.68
CA ASN A 673 -0.80 15.19 0.98
C ASN A 673 -0.44 15.70 2.39
N LEU A 674 0.44 14.98 3.09
CA LEU A 674 0.93 15.34 4.42
C LEU A 674 2.46 15.37 4.43
N THR A 675 3.00 16.41 5.05
CA THR A 675 4.43 16.51 5.33
C THR A 675 4.73 16.31 6.81
N TYR A 676 5.97 15.94 7.12
CA TYR A 676 6.49 15.96 8.47
C TYR A 676 7.92 16.50 8.52
N ASP A 677 8.30 17.00 9.69
CA ASP A 677 9.68 17.34 10.04
C ASP A 677 10.38 16.13 10.70
N PRO A 678 11.45 15.58 10.08
CA PRO A 678 12.18 14.42 10.60
C PRO A 678 13.03 14.73 11.84
N THR A 679 13.28 16.01 12.13
CA THR A 679 14.06 16.44 13.30
C THR A 679 13.20 16.61 14.55
N LYS A 680 11.87 16.61 14.39
CA LYS A 680 10.91 16.83 15.47
C LYS A 680 10.41 15.52 16.06
N ASP A 681 10.41 15.44 17.39
CA ASP A 681 9.64 14.42 18.12
C ASP A 681 8.20 14.91 18.33
N TYR A 682 7.22 14.08 17.95
CA TYR A 682 5.79 14.38 18.03
C TYR A 682 5.12 13.77 19.27
N GLY A 683 5.90 13.25 20.22
CA GLY A 683 5.40 12.74 21.50
C GLY A 683 4.75 11.36 21.42
N GLY A 684 4.80 10.72 20.25
CA GLY A 684 4.30 9.36 20.04
C GLY A 684 2.79 9.22 19.98
N ASN A 685 2.03 10.31 20.10
CA ASN A 685 0.57 10.30 19.94
C ASN A 685 0.14 11.56 19.19
N HIS A 686 0.55 11.65 17.93
CA HIS A 686 0.41 12.87 17.16
C HIS A 686 -1.07 13.16 16.85
N ASN A 687 -1.52 14.38 17.14
CA ASN A 687 -2.87 14.85 16.82
C ASN A 687 -3.00 15.18 15.32
N ASN A 688 -3.11 14.14 14.49
CA ASN A 688 -3.34 14.22 13.05
C ASN A 688 -4.50 13.30 12.65
N TYR A 689 -5.28 13.69 11.65
CA TYR A 689 -6.48 12.95 11.22
C TYR A 689 -6.22 11.50 10.80
N LEU A 690 -5.00 11.15 10.38
CA LEU A 690 -4.64 9.76 10.13
C LEU A 690 -4.74 8.91 11.42
N LEU A 691 -4.44 9.49 12.57
CA LEU A 691 -4.45 8.83 13.89
C LEU A 691 -5.66 9.20 14.76
N THR A 692 -6.37 10.28 14.47
CA THR A 692 -7.62 10.63 15.17
C THR A 692 -8.87 10.14 14.43
N GLY A 693 -8.72 9.71 13.17
CA GLY A 693 -9.76 9.07 12.36
C GLY A 693 -10.39 10.00 11.31
N PRO A 694 -11.10 9.41 10.33
CA PRO A 694 -11.66 10.11 9.18
C PRO A 694 -12.68 11.19 9.55
N GLN A 695 -13.34 11.12 10.70
CA GLN A 695 -14.28 12.15 11.17
C GLN A 695 -13.62 13.52 11.43
N ASN A 696 -12.28 13.56 11.53
CA ASN A 696 -11.50 14.77 11.74
C ASN A 696 -10.74 15.20 10.48
N VAL A 697 -11.01 14.60 9.31
CA VAL A 697 -10.26 14.94 8.10
C VAL A 697 -10.65 16.33 7.60
N PRO A 698 -9.68 17.08 7.06
CA PRO A 698 -9.99 18.20 6.20
C PRO A 698 -10.65 17.71 4.90
N SER A 699 -11.53 18.52 4.31
CA SER A 699 -12.36 18.10 3.18
C SER A 699 -11.59 17.70 1.92
N TYR A 700 -10.35 18.15 1.78
CA TYR A 700 -9.50 17.74 0.66
C TYR A 700 -9.23 16.24 0.61
N VAL A 701 -9.23 15.54 1.74
CA VAL A 701 -8.91 14.10 1.79
C VAL A 701 -9.87 13.30 0.91
N PHE A 702 -11.17 13.55 1.04
CA PHE A 702 -12.18 12.88 0.22
C PHE A 702 -12.44 13.59 -1.12
N HIS A 703 -12.13 14.88 -1.25
CA HIS A 703 -12.09 15.57 -2.53
C HIS A 703 -11.09 14.88 -3.49
N GLU A 704 -9.84 14.69 -3.05
CA GLU A 704 -8.83 14.01 -3.87
C GLU A 704 -9.23 12.57 -4.16
N GLN A 705 -9.81 11.86 -3.17
CA GLN A 705 -10.36 10.52 -3.41
C GLN A 705 -11.43 10.52 -4.51
N GLY A 706 -12.26 11.56 -4.57
CA GLY A 706 -13.26 11.74 -5.63
C GLY A 706 -12.64 11.86 -7.01
N HIS A 707 -11.50 12.55 -7.13
CA HIS A 707 -10.72 12.59 -8.38
C HIS A 707 -10.20 11.21 -8.77
N SER A 708 -9.73 10.40 -7.81
CA SER A 708 -9.23 9.05 -8.08
C SER A 708 -10.27 8.12 -8.69
N TYR A 709 -11.56 8.33 -8.45
CA TYR A 709 -12.61 7.43 -8.93
C TYR A 709 -13.04 7.64 -10.37
N PHE A 710 -12.66 8.75 -11.01
CA PHE A 710 -12.99 9.04 -12.41
C PHE A 710 -14.48 8.95 -12.77
N PHE A 711 -15.39 9.08 -11.81
CA PHE A 711 -16.82 8.92 -12.03
C PHE A 711 -17.39 10.02 -12.95
N PRO A 712 -18.45 9.75 -13.76
CA PRO A 712 -19.10 10.75 -14.60
C PRO A 712 -19.70 11.91 -13.81
N LYS A 713 -19.55 13.15 -14.31
CA LYS A 713 -19.97 14.40 -13.68
C LYS A 713 -20.65 15.30 -14.73
N PHE A 714 -21.53 16.21 -14.30
CA PHE A 714 -22.04 17.22 -15.23
C PHE A 714 -20.91 18.17 -15.69
N PRO A 715 -21.03 18.80 -16.87
CA PRO A 715 -20.03 19.73 -17.37
C PRO A 715 -19.68 20.86 -16.38
N GLY A 716 -18.38 21.07 -16.15
CA GLY A 716 -17.84 22.08 -15.23
C GLY A 716 -17.86 21.68 -13.75
N GLU A 717 -18.12 20.42 -13.42
CA GLU A 717 -18.21 19.94 -12.02
C GLU A 717 -16.99 19.15 -11.54
N THR A 718 -15.88 19.20 -12.28
CA THR A 718 -14.64 18.49 -11.93
C THR A 718 -14.24 18.76 -10.48
N GLU A 719 -14.34 20.01 -10.03
CA GLU A 719 -13.93 20.46 -8.69
C GLU A 719 -15.10 20.71 -7.73
N SER A 720 -16.29 20.20 -8.04
CA SER A 720 -17.46 20.34 -7.16
C SER A 720 -18.04 18.99 -6.77
N ALA A 721 -18.39 18.14 -7.73
CA ALA A 721 -19.01 16.85 -7.46
C ALA A 721 -18.13 15.93 -6.60
N VAL A 722 -16.81 16.08 -6.67
CA VAL A 722 -15.85 15.30 -5.85
C VAL A 722 -15.96 15.57 -4.35
N HIS A 723 -16.46 16.73 -3.93
CA HIS A 723 -16.69 17.04 -2.51
C HIS A 723 -17.83 16.23 -1.89
N LEU A 724 -18.71 15.64 -2.71
CA LEU A 724 -19.86 14.87 -2.24
C LEU A 724 -19.45 13.63 -1.44
N LEU A 725 -18.27 13.06 -1.71
CA LEU A 725 -17.74 11.94 -0.94
C LEU A 725 -17.56 12.32 0.54
N HIS A 726 -17.04 13.52 0.83
CA HIS A 726 -16.91 14.01 2.21
C HIS A 726 -18.27 14.08 2.90
N VAL A 727 -19.28 14.61 2.20
CA VAL A 727 -20.65 14.71 2.74
C VAL A 727 -21.20 13.33 3.09
N ALA A 728 -21.04 12.35 2.18
CA ALA A 728 -21.50 10.99 2.40
C ALA A 728 -20.80 10.34 3.60
N VAL A 729 -19.48 10.50 3.72
CA VAL A 729 -18.71 9.95 4.84
C VAL A 729 -19.19 10.52 6.18
N MET A 730 -19.24 11.85 6.31
CA MET A 730 -19.60 12.49 7.58
C MET A 730 -21.04 12.19 7.99
N HIS A 731 -21.98 12.28 7.06
CA HIS A 731 -23.40 12.09 7.33
C HIS A 731 -23.76 10.62 7.59
N ARG A 732 -23.24 9.68 6.78
CA ARG A 732 -23.66 8.27 6.86
C ARG A 732 -22.97 7.50 7.99
N LYS A 733 -21.77 7.92 8.42
CA LYS A 733 -20.92 7.10 9.32
C LYS A 733 -20.54 7.79 10.63
N PHE A 734 -20.52 9.12 10.68
CA PHE A 734 -19.99 9.85 11.83
C PHE A 734 -20.99 10.78 12.53
N GLY A 735 -22.28 10.63 12.23
CA GLY A 735 -23.36 11.28 12.98
C GLY A 735 -23.52 12.78 12.72
N PHE A 736 -22.89 13.31 11.69
CA PHE A 736 -23.10 14.70 11.28
C PHE A 736 -24.51 14.84 10.71
N SER A 737 -25.17 15.97 11.01
CA SER A 737 -26.36 16.37 10.25
C SER A 737 -25.99 16.56 8.77
N LEU A 738 -26.95 16.45 7.86
CA LEU A 738 -26.66 16.61 6.42
C LEU A 738 -26.09 18.01 6.12
N ASP A 739 -26.59 19.04 6.82
CA ASP A 739 -26.07 20.41 6.70
C ASP A 739 -24.65 20.56 7.29
N ASP A 740 -24.32 19.91 8.41
CA ASP A 740 -22.95 19.94 8.94
C ASP A 740 -21.96 19.19 8.04
N ALA A 741 -22.37 18.05 7.49
CA ALA A 741 -21.58 17.28 6.54
C ALA A 741 -21.32 18.10 5.26
N PHE A 742 -22.35 18.78 4.75
CA PHE A 742 -22.22 19.69 3.60
C PHE A 742 -21.35 20.90 3.92
N ARG A 743 -21.57 21.57 5.05
CA ARG A 743 -20.77 22.72 5.49
C ARG A 743 -19.29 22.37 5.61
N THR A 744 -18.95 21.22 6.18
CA THR A 744 -17.54 20.81 6.32
C THR A 744 -16.91 20.38 4.99
N SER A 745 -17.70 19.97 4.00
CA SER A 745 -17.18 19.59 2.68
C SER A 745 -16.55 20.73 1.90
N VAL A 746 -16.83 21.99 2.28
CA VAL A 746 -16.29 23.20 1.64
C VAL A 746 -15.26 23.94 2.50
N ASP A 747 -14.83 23.36 3.63
CA ASP A 747 -13.82 23.94 4.54
C ASP A 747 -12.38 23.57 4.09
N TYR A 748 -11.96 24.09 2.92
CA TYR A 748 -10.66 23.75 2.32
C TYR A 748 -9.72 24.94 2.09
N GLY A 749 -8.52 24.89 2.69
CA GLY A 749 -7.42 25.82 2.41
C GLY A 749 -7.68 27.27 2.84
N ASN A 750 -7.02 28.23 2.19
CA ASN A 750 -7.34 29.67 2.31
C ASN A 750 -8.65 30.03 1.59
N PHE A 751 -9.30 29.06 0.94
CA PHE A 751 -10.54 29.24 0.20
C PHE A 751 -11.71 29.12 1.17
N ARG A 752 -11.95 30.21 1.91
CA ARG A 752 -13.18 30.47 2.67
C ARG A 752 -13.59 29.35 3.65
N LYS A 753 -13.25 29.52 4.93
CA LYS A 753 -13.92 28.78 6.01
C LYS A 753 -15.37 29.24 6.10
N VAL A 754 -16.27 28.70 5.27
CA VAL A 754 -17.68 29.11 5.29
C VAL A 754 -18.40 28.39 6.43
N THR A 755 -18.41 29.02 7.59
CA THR A 755 -19.12 28.49 8.76
C THR A 755 -20.64 28.52 8.61
N ASN A 756 -21.16 29.29 7.64
CA ASN A 756 -22.58 29.54 7.45
C ASN A 756 -23.11 29.00 6.11
N ALA A 757 -22.65 27.80 5.71
CA ALA A 757 -23.03 27.12 4.47
C ALA A 757 -24.08 25.98 4.59
N PRO A 758 -25.16 26.07 5.40
CA PRO A 758 -26.27 25.14 5.19
C PRO A 758 -26.88 25.37 3.80
N LEU A 759 -27.63 24.38 3.31
CA LEU A 759 -28.20 24.42 1.96
C LEU A 759 -29.04 25.68 1.70
N ASP A 760 -29.80 26.14 2.68
CA ASP A 760 -30.69 27.31 2.55
C ASP A 760 -29.90 28.59 2.28
N ASN A 761 -28.80 28.82 3.00
CA ASN A 761 -27.92 29.97 2.75
C ASN A 761 -27.17 29.83 1.42
N THR A 762 -26.82 28.60 1.03
CA THR A 762 -26.22 28.33 -0.27
C THR A 762 -27.20 28.61 -1.42
N ALA A 763 -28.50 28.36 -1.20
CA ALA A 763 -29.55 28.70 -2.14
C ALA A 763 -29.67 30.22 -2.27
N VAL A 764 -29.60 30.98 -1.17
CA VAL A 764 -29.56 32.45 -1.22
C VAL A 764 -28.33 32.93 -1.98
N LEU A 765 -27.13 32.41 -1.68
CA LEU A 765 -25.89 32.75 -2.39
C LEU A 765 -26.03 32.54 -3.91
N TRP A 766 -26.65 31.44 -4.34
CA TRP A 766 -26.87 31.16 -5.75
C TRP A 766 -27.95 32.07 -6.36
N MET A 767 -29.08 32.25 -5.68
CA MET A 767 -30.17 33.11 -6.16
C MET A 767 -29.76 34.57 -6.33
N THR A 768 -28.77 35.04 -5.56
CA THR A 768 -28.22 36.39 -5.66
C THR A 768 -27.01 36.50 -6.59
N SER A 769 -26.59 35.42 -7.26
CA SER A 769 -25.54 35.50 -8.29
C SER A 769 -26.09 36.08 -9.60
N PHE A 770 -25.24 36.69 -10.42
CA PHE A 770 -25.70 37.34 -11.65
C PHE A 770 -26.27 36.36 -12.68
N ASN A 771 -25.83 35.11 -12.67
CA ASN A 771 -26.29 34.11 -13.64
C ASN A 771 -27.71 33.62 -13.32
N PHE A 772 -28.12 33.57 -12.04
CA PHE A 772 -29.47 33.16 -11.67
C PHE A 772 -30.54 34.14 -12.19
N SER A 773 -30.45 35.40 -11.73
CA SER A 773 -31.27 36.52 -12.16
C SER A 773 -30.46 37.80 -11.93
N PRO A 774 -30.19 38.64 -12.95
CA PRO A 774 -31.04 38.94 -14.11
C PRO A 774 -30.69 38.21 -15.42
N ARG A 775 -29.58 37.47 -15.51
CA ARG A 775 -29.08 36.95 -16.80
C ARG A 775 -29.78 35.67 -17.26
N LYS A 776 -30.39 34.90 -16.34
CA LYS A 776 -31.05 33.62 -16.62
C LYS A 776 -30.14 32.61 -17.33
N LEU A 777 -28.88 32.55 -16.92
CA LEU A 777 -27.86 31.67 -17.47
C LEU A 777 -27.68 30.42 -16.57
N PRO A 778 -27.25 29.28 -17.13
CA PRO A 778 -26.80 28.17 -16.32
C PRO A 778 -25.61 28.60 -15.45
N MET A 779 -25.41 27.90 -14.35
CA MET A 779 -24.27 28.15 -13.47
C MET A 779 -22.97 27.97 -14.27
N ALA A 780 -22.08 28.95 -14.21
CA ALA A 780 -20.78 28.90 -14.88
C ALA A 780 -19.85 27.91 -14.18
N GLU A 781 -18.81 27.44 -14.89
CA GLU A 781 -17.84 26.50 -14.32
C GLU A 781 -17.16 27.05 -13.04
N TRP A 782 -16.77 28.32 -13.05
CA TRP A 782 -16.15 28.98 -11.90
C TRP A 782 -17.14 29.25 -10.74
N GLU A 783 -18.47 29.26 -11.00
CA GLU A 783 -19.49 29.33 -9.95
C GLU A 783 -19.74 27.96 -9.30
N LYS A 784 -19.35 26.86 -9.96
CA LYS A 784 -19.42 25.49 -9.42
C LYS A 784 -18.14 25.12 -8.67
N ALA A 785 -17.00 25.34 -9.32
CA ALA A 785 -15.69 24.86 -8.86
C ALA A 785 -15.33 25.47 -7.51
N TYR A 786 -15.04 24.62 -6.52
CA TYR A 786 -14.70 25.03 -5.16
C TYR A 786 -15.75 25.94 -4.49
N GLN A 787 -17.02 25.87 -4.90
CA GLN A 787 -18.12 26.62 -4.31
C GLN A 787 -19.23 25.66 -3.81
N PRO A 788 -19.93 25.96 -2.70
CA PRO A 788 -20.93 25.08 -2.12
C PRO A 788 -22.10 24.78 -3.08
N GLN A 789 -22.52 25.76 -3.90
CA GLN A 789 -23.60 25.57 -4.87
C GLN A 789 -23.28 24.54 -5.96
N GLY A 790 -21.99 24.23 -6.19
CA GLY A 790 -21.57 23.26 -7.20
C GLY A 790 -22.04 21.82 -6.91
N HIS A 791 -22.10 21.41 -5.64
CA HIS A 791 -22.61 20.10 -5.21
C HIS A 791 -23.85 20.16 -4.31
N ALA A 792 -24.31 21.36 -3.93
CA ALA A 792 -25.55 21.57 -3.17
C ALA A 792 -26.76 20.81 -3.75
N LYS A 793 -26.92 20.79 -5.07
CA LYS A 793 -28.03 20.08 -5.74
C LYS A 793 -28.11 18.59 -5.41
N PHE A 794 -26.97 17.93 -5.21
CA PHE A 794 -26.93 16.52 -4.82
C PHE A 794 -27.31 16.35 -3.36
N VAL A 795 -26.82 17.25 -2.49
CA VAL A 795 -27.17 17.25 -1.06
C VAL A 795 -28.66 17.55 -0.86
N ASP A 796 -29.23 18.46 -1.63
CA ASP A 796 -30.65 18.81 -1.58
C ASP A 796 -31.53 17.66 -2.10
N LEU A 797 -31.06 16.95 -3.13
CA LEU A 797 -31.71 15.72 -3.57
C LEU A 797 -31.72 14.65 -2.45
N VAL A 798 -30.60 14.47 -1.76
CA VAL A 798 -30.49 13.55 -0.61
C VAL A 798 -31.40 13.99 0.53
N ARG A 799 -31.51 15.31 0.80
CA ARG A 799 -32.41 15.85 1.81
C ARG A 799 -33.86 15.46 1.54
N LEU A 800 -34.28 15.47 0.28
CA LEU A 800 -35.66 15.18 -0.10
C LEU A 800 -35.95 13.67 -0.21
N PHE A 801 -35.01 12.87 -0.69
CA PHE A 801 -35.28 11.48 -1.10
C PHE A 801 -34.30 10.43 -0.55
N GLY A 802 -33.34 10.82 0.29
CA GLY A 802 -32.30 9.95 0.80
C GLY A 802 -31.20 9.63 -0.23
N TRP A 803 -30.26 8.76 0.17
CA TRP A 803 -29.06 8.44 -0.63
C TRP A 803 -29.28 7.45 -1.76
N SER A 804 -30.33 6.62 -1.69
CA SER A 804 -30.50 5.47 -2.60
C SER A 804 -30.54 5.86 -4.08
N GLY A 805 -31.11 7.02 -4.42
CA GLY A 805 -31.14 7.51 -5.79
C GLY A 805 -29.75 7.90 -6.33
N LEU A 806 -28.87 8.40 -5.47
CA LEU A 806 -27.48 8.69 -5.83
C LEU A 806 -26.62 7.44 -5.89
N ASP A 807 -26.75 6.54 -4.91
CA ASP A 807 -26.08 5.25 -4.90
C ASP A 807 -26.38 4.47 -6.21
N ALA A 808 -27.64 4.46 -6.64
CA ALA A 808 -28.07 3.84 -7.91
C ALA A 808 -27.56 4.57 -9.17
N PHE A 809 -27.38 5.89 -9.11
CA PHE A 809 -26.95 6.70 -10.24
C PHE A 809 -25.51 6.38 -10.66
N TRP A 810 -24.56 6.34 -9.73
CA TRP A 810 -23.17 5.99 -10.06
C TRP A 810 -22.97 4.48 -10.23
N TYR A 811 -23.76 3.65 -9.54
CA TYR A 811 -23.82 2.21 -9.81
C TYR A 811 -24.17 1.91 -11.27
N TYR A 812 -25.11 2.65 -11.88
CA TYR A 812 -25.44 2.49 -13.30
C TYR A 812 -24.20 2.65 -14.19
N TYR A 813 -23.41 3.70 -14.01
CA TYR A 813 -22.21 3.91 -14.83
C TYR A 813 -21.15 2.83 -14.60
N ASN A 814 -20.92 2.46 -13.34
CA ASN A 814 -19.98 1.39 -13.00
C ASN A 814 -20.41 0.02 -13.54
N SER A 815 -21.71 -0.28 -13.53
CA SER A 815 -22.26 -1.47 -14.15
C SER A 815 -22.00 -1.46 -15.66
N ASN A 816 -22.30 -0.36 -16.35
CA ASN A 816 -22.06 -0.27 -17.79
C ASN A 816 -20.55 -0.35 -18.13
N ASP A 817 -19.68 0.31 -17.36
CA ASP A 817 -18.21 0.20 -17.50
C ASP A 817 -17.73 -1.25 -17.33
N THR A 818 -18.32 -1.99 -16.38
CA THR A 818 -18.00 -3.41 -16.14
C THR A 818 -18.35 -4.29 -17.33
N TYR A 819 -19.50 -4.02 -17.97
CA TYR A 819 -20.01 -4.81 -19.10
C TYR A 819 -19.63 -4.23 -20.47
N GLY A 820 -18.80 -3.19 -20.52
CA GLY A 820 -18.36 -2.53 -21.76
C GLY A 820 -19.49 -1.88 -22.55
N VAL A 821 -20.58 -1.49 -21.88
CA VAL A 821 -21.75 -0.86 -22.50
C VAL A 821 -21.48 0.64 -22.62
N SER A 822 -21.59 1.18 -23.84
CA SER A 822 -21.48 2.63 -24.06
C SER A 822 -22.70 3.37 -23.52
N TYR A 823 -22.48 4.52 -22.91
CA TYR A 823 -23.53 5.38 -22.39
C TYR A 823 -23.23 6.85 -22.70
N PRO A 824 -24.26 7.68 -22.96
CA PRO A 824 -24.07 9.11 -23.13
C PRO A 824 -23.81 9.82 -21.80
N THR A 825 -22.96 10.85 -21.82
CA THR A 825 -22.58 11.67 -20.66
C THR A 825 -22.85 13.16 -20.86
N ASP A 826 -23.66 13.53 -21.84
CA ASP A 826 -24.18 14.91 -21.94
C ASP A 826 -25.17 15.20 -20.81
N SER A 827 -25.36 16.48 -20.48
CA SER A 827 -26.16 16.91 -19.34
C SER A 827 -27.59 16.35 -19.34
N ASP A 828 -28.26 16.28 -20.50
CA ASP A 828 -29.63 15.76 -20.57
C ASP A 828 -29.68 14.27 -20.26
N SER A 829 -28.74 13.50 -20.82
CA SER A 829 -28.63 12.07 -20.60
C SER A 829 -28.32 11.72 -19.15
N MET A 830 -27.38 12.46 -18.54
CA MET A 830 -27.06 12.31 -17.12
C MET A 830 -28.26 12.67 -16.24
N LEU A 831 -28.96 13.77 -16.56
CA LEU A 831 -30.12 14.20 -15.81
C LEU A 831 -31.28 13.20 -15.92
N LEU A 832 -31.53 12.64 -17.10
CA LEU A 832 -32.51 11.56 -17.30
C LEU A 832 -32.13 10.32 -16.48
N GLN A 833 -30.87 9.91 -16.51
CA GLN A 833 -30.41 8.74 -15.76
C GLN A 833 -30.53 8.97 -14.25
N LEU A 834 -30.24 10.17 -13.75
CA LEU A 834 -30.46 10.53 -12.36
C LEU A 834 -31.96 10.51 -11.99
N CYS A 835 -32.83 11.04 -12.86
CA CYS A 835 -34.28 10.96 -12.67
C CYS A 835 -34.76 9.50 -12.56
N LYS A 836 -34.27 8.61 -13.43
CA LYS A 836 -34.57 7.17 -13.38
C LYS A 836 -34.08 6.52 -12.09
N SER A 837 -32.89 6.90 -11.63
CA SER A 837 -32.28 6.34 -10.41
C SER A 837 -33.05 6.75 -9.15
N VAL A 838 -33.57 7.97 -9.10
CA VAL A 838 -34.44 8.47 -8.01
C VAL A 838 -35.89 7.98 -8.16
N GLY A 839 -36.30 7.61 -9.37
CA GLY A 839 -37.69 7.26 -9.70
C GLY A 839 -38.63 8.48 -9.78
N LYS A 840 -38.07 9.70 -9.94
CA LYS A 840 -38.82 10.96 -9.97
C LYS A 840 -38.23 11.90 -11.02
N ASP A 841 -39.04 12.82 -11.55
CA ASP A 841 -38.53 13.91 -12.38
C ASP A 841 -37.92 14.99 -11.49
N ILE A 842 -36.59 14.96 -11.35
CA ILE A 842 -35.82 15.85 -10.47
C ILE A 842 -35.26 17.07 -11.21
N ARG A 843 -35.60 17.22 -12.51
CA ARG A 843 -35.21 18.38 -13.32
C ARG A 843 -35.57 19.73 -12.70
N PRO A 844 -36.73 19.94 -12.03
CA PRO A 844 -37.05 21.27 -11.48
C PRO A 844 -36.03 21.72 -10.43
N LEU A 845 -35.55 20.79 -9.60
CA LEU A 845 -34.52 21.06 -8.59
C LEU A 845 -33.17 21.36 -9.24
N PHE A 846 -32.76 20.57 -10.24
CA PHE A 846 -31.48 20.76 -10.92
C PHE A 846 -31.47 22.00 -11.81
N HIS A 847 -32.61 22.35 -12.42
CA HIS A 847 -32.79 23.62 -13.13
C HIS A 847 -32.63 24.80 -12.16
N PHE A 848 -33.26 24.74 -10.98
CA PHE A 848 -33.05 25.74 -9.94
C PHE A 848 -31.56 25.90 -9.63
N TRP A 849 -30.82 24.82 -9.40
CA TRP A 849 -29.38 24.84 -9.14
C TRP A 849 -28.49 25.06 -10.40
N GLY A 850 -29.04 25.59 -11.49
CA GLY A 850 -28.26 26.04 -12.64
C GLY A 850 -27.86 24.95 -13.65
N ILE A 851 -28.42 23.75 -13.57
CA ILE A 851 -28.26 22.68 -14.56
C ILE A 851 -29.47 22.66 -15.49
N PHE A 852 -29.36 23.37 -16.61
CA PHE A 852 -30.46 23.53 -17.56
C PHE A 852 -30.45 22.39 -18.59
N PRO A 853 -31.62 21.94 -19.07
CA PRO A 853 -31.70 21.06 -20.23
C PRO A 853 -31.05 21.71 -21.46
N ILE A 854 -30.25 20.95 -22.19
CA ILE A 854 -29.67 21.36 -23.46
C ILE A 854 -30.77 21.31 -24.54
N ASP A 855 -31.51 20.19 -24.61
CA ASP A 855 -32.73 20.04 -25.42
C ASP A 855 -33.91 19.69 -24.52
N ALA A 856 -34.63 20.73 -24.08
CA ALA A 856 -35.74 20.61 -23.16
C ALA A 856 -36.88 19.71 -23.70
N ALA A 857 -37.17 19.77 -25.00
CA ALA A 857 -38.28 19.03 -25.60
C ALA A 857 -37.95 17.52 -25.70
N ARG A 858 -36.74 17.19 -26.12
CA ARG A 858 -36.25 15.81 -26.16
C ARG A 858 -36.19 15.21 -24.75
N LEU A 859 -35.61 15.93 -23.80
CA LEU A 859 -35.53 15.46 -22.41
C LEU A 859 -36.92 15.28 -21.79
N GLN A 860 -37.85 16.21 -22.03
CA GLN A 860 -39.24 16.08 -21.56
C GLN A 860 -39.92 14.83 -22.12
N SER A 861 -39.73 14.54 -23.41
CA SER A 861 -40.28 13.35 -24.06
C SER A 861 -39.73 12.07 -23.43
N ALA A 862 -38.42 12.02 -23.15
CA ALA A 862 -37.78 10.88 -22.50
C ALA A 862 -38.24 10.67 -21.04
N ILE A 863 -38.44 11.76 -20.29
CA ILE A 863 -39.00 11.73 -18.93
C ILE A 863 -40.43 11.19 -18.94
N ASN A 864 -41.26 11.65 -19.87
CA ASN A 864 -42.62 11.16 -20.05
C ASN A 864 -42.65 9.66 -20.40
N ALA A 865 -41.77 9.23 -21.32
CA ALA A 865 -41.64 7.83 -21.72
C ALA A 865 -41.18 6.92 -20.56
N ALA A 866 -40.36 7.45 -19.64
CA ALA A 866 -39.95 6.74 -18.42
C ALA A 866 -41.01 6.74 -17.31
N GLY A 867 -42.16 7.38 -17.52
CA GLY A 867 -43.24 7.48 -16.53
C GLY A 867 -42.90 8.35 -15.31
N LEU A 868 -41.85 9.17 -15.39
CA LEU A 868 -41.34 9.95 -14.27
C LEU A 868 -42.13 11.27 -14.13
N LYS A 869 -42.39 11.69 -12.89
CA LYS A 869 -43.18 12.89 -12.57
C LYS A 869 -42.49 13.76 -11.53
N ALA A 870 -42.72 15.06 -11.64
CA ALA A 870 -42.15 16.05 -10.73
C ALA A 870 -42.88 15.98 -9.38
N PRO A 871 -42.17 15.75 -8.26
CA PRO A 871 -42.78 15.50 -6.96
C PRO A 871 -43.16 16.80 -6.22
N ALA A 872 -44.17 16.72 -5.33
CA ALA A 872 -44.60 17.85 -4.51
C ALA A 872 -43.50 18.37 -3.57
N GLU A 873 -42.62 17.48 -3.12
CA GLU A 873 -41.50 17.77 -2.24
C GLU A 873 -40.50 18.75 -2.88
N ILE A 874 -40.29 18.67 -4.20
CA ILE A 874 -39.46 19.64 -4.93
C ILE A 874 -40.22 20.96 -5.10
N TYR A 875 -41.53 20.94 -5.39
CA TYR A 875 -42.34 22.15 -5.41
C TYR A 875 -42.22 22.92 -4.09
N ASP A 876 -42.42 22.24 -2.96
CA ASP A 876 -42.34 22.82 -1.62
C ASP A 876 -40.93 23.37 -1.34
N ARG A 877 -39.88 22.67 -1.79
CA ARG A 877 -38.49 23.14 -1.67
C ARG A 877 -38.24 24.42 -2.46
N LEU A 878 -38.75 24.54 -3.68
CA LEU A 878 -38.60 25.73 -4.51
C LEU A 878 -39.40 26.92 -3.94
N VAL A 879 -40.61 26.68 -3.43
CA VAL A 879 -41.40 27.71 -2.71
C VAL A 879 -40.67 28.18 -1.46
N HIS A 880 -40.07 27.25 -0.70
CA HIS A 880 -39.22 27.58 0.45
C HIS A 880 -38.05 28.48 0.04
N TYR A 881 -37.27 28.09 -0.98
CA TYR A 881 -36.16 28.94 -1.46
C TYR A 881 -36.63 30.30 -1.95
N LYS A 882 -37.76 30.38 -2.67
CA LYS A 882 -38.36 31.66 -3.07
C LYS A 882 -38.63 32.57 -1.85
N SER A 883 -39.02 32.00 -0.72
CA SER A 883 -39.29 32.75 0.52
C SER A 883 -38.03 33.28 1.22
N LEU A 884 -36.86 32.71 0.93
CA LEU A 884 -35.57 33.11 1.52
C LEU A 884 -34.90 34.28 0.79
N VAL A 885 -35.41 34.70 -0.37
CA VAL A 885 -34.84 35.81 -1.13
C VAL A 885 -34.85 37.09 -0.27
N PRO A 886 -33.70 37.75 -0.05
CA PRO A 886 -33.64 39.01 0.69
C PRO A 886 -34.62 40.04 0.11
N THR A 887 -35.39 40.71 0.95
CA THR A 887 -36.51 41.54 0.46
C THR A 887 -36.09 42.92 -0.04
N ASN A 888 -34.92 43.40 0.39
CA ASN A 888 -34.38 44.72 0.07
C ASN A 888 -32.87 44.74 0.33
N ASN A 889 -32.23 45.90 0.07
CA ASN A 889 -30.78 46.06 0.23
C ASN A 889 -30.30 45.84 1.67
N ALA A 890 -31.05 46.29 2.68
CA ALA A 890 -30.69 46.10 4.08
C ALA A 890 -30.69 44.61 4.49
N ALA A 891 -31.71 43.86 4.05
CA ALA A 891 -31.77 42.41 4.27
C ALA A 891 -30.65 41.66 3.53
N TYR A 892 -30.33 42.08 2.31
CA TYR A 892 -29.22 41.53 1.54
C TYR A 892 -27.86 41.78 2.21
N GLN A 893 -27.61 43.01 2.68
CA GLN A 893 -26.39 43.36 3.42
C GLN A 893 -26.28 42.55 4.71
N ALA A 894 -27.37 42.42 5.47
CA ALA A 894 -27.40 41.61 6.68
C ALA A 894 -27.06 40.14 6.39
N TRP A 895 -27.64 39.57 5.32
CA TRP A 895 -27.31 38.22 4.88
C TRP A 895 -25.84 38.09 4.46
N CYS A 896 -25.31 39.04 3.69
CA CYS A 896 -23.90 39.05 3.28
C CYS A 896 -22.95 39.13 4.48
N LEU A 897 -23.23 39.95 5.51
CA LEU A 897 -22.43 40.01 6.74
C LEU A 897 -22.46 38.69 7.50
N MET A 898 -23.62 38.04 7.58
CA MET A 898 -23.73 36.71 8.16
C MET A 898 -22.89 35.71 7.35
N TRP A 899 -23.03 35.69 6.02
CA TRP A 899 -22.39 34.70 5.16
C TRP A 899 -20.87 34.85 5.11
N TYR A 900 -20.36 36.07 4.95
CA TYR A 900 -18.92 36.35 4.83
C TYR A 900 -18.23 36.63 6.16
N GLY A 901 -18.96 37.08 7.18
CA GLY A 901 -18.39 37.62 8.42
C GLY A 901 -17.86 39.06 8.28
N HIS A 902 -17.87 39.60 7.06
CA HIS A 902 -17.44 40.96 6.70
C HIS A 902 -18.22 41.47 5.50
N GLN A 903 -18.08 42.75 5.17
CA GLN A 903 -18.63 43.30 3.93
C GLN A 903 -17.90 42.67 2.72
N PRO A 904 -18.61 42.03 1.76
CA PRO A 904 -17.99 41.40 0.60
C PRO A 904 -17.05 42.35 -0.15
N SER A 905 -15.89 41.85 -0.55
CA SER A 905 -14.81 42.63 -1.15
C SER A 905 -14.68 42.42 -2.66
N THR A 906 -14.32 43.48 -3.40
CA THR A 906 -13.88 43.38 -4.81
C THR A 906 -12.55 42.65 -4.98
N ASN A 907 -11.76 42.52 -3.91
CA ASN A 907 -10.57 41.69 -3.90
C ASN A 907 -10.87 40.22 -3.54
N GLY A 908 -12.14 39.89 -3.26
CA GLY A 908 -12.58 38.54 -2.95
C GLY A 908 -12.62 37.63 -4.18
N TYR A 909 -13.04 36.39 -3.96
CA TYR A 909 -13.25 35.40 -5.03
C TYR A 909 -14.44 35.77 -5.91
N ALA A 910 -14.59 35.11 -7.07
CA ALA A 910 -15.52 35.52 -8.13
C ALA A 910 -16.95 35.82 -7.63
N VAL A 911 -17.55 34.91 -6.85
CA VAL A 911 -18.88 35.10 -6.26
C VAL A 911 -18.91 36.23 -5.21
N GLU A 912 -17.83 36.44 -4.44
CA GLU A 912 -17.74 37.60 -3.54
C GLU A 912 -17.77 38.91 -4.30
N ARG A 913 -17.06 38.97 -5.44
CA ARG A 913 -16.96 40.19 -6.23
C ARG A 913 -18.32 40.57 -6.82
N GLU A 914 -19.13 39.59 -7.20
CA GLU A 914 -20.53 39.84 -7.60
C GLU A 914 -21.33 40.43 -6.44
N HIS A 915 -21.22 39.85 -5.24
CA HIS A 915 -21.94 40.36 -4.08
C HIS A 915 -21.41 41.70 -3.56
N ALA A 916 -20.12 41.98 -3.72
CA ALA A 916 -19.52 43.27 -3.42
C ALA A 916 -20.08 44.38 -4.32
N ARG A 917 -20.36 44.06 -5.60
CA ARG A 917 -21.02 44.98 -6.54
C ARG A 917 -22.47 45.24 -6.19
N GLN A 918 -23.16 44.21 -5.69
CA GLN A 918 -24.55 44.28 -5.26
C GLN A 918 -24.75 44.97 -3.90
N TRP A 919 -23.67 45.21 -3.16
CA TRP A 919 -23.70 45.73 -1.79
C TRP A 919 -24.08 47.22 -1.69
N SER A 920 -23.53 48.14 -2.53
CA SER A 920 -23.79 49.59 -2.43
C SER A 920 -23.55 50.39 -3.72
N THR A 921 -24.09 51.61 -3.79
CA THR A 921 -23.93 52.58 -4.91
C THR A 921 -22.51 53.10 -5.14
N ASN A 922 -21.59 52.92 -4.19
CA ASN A 922 -20.25 53.47 -4.30
C ASN A 922 -19.36 52.54 -5.14
N LEU A 923 -18.80 53.06 -6.23
CA LEU A 923 -17.79 52.38 -7.04
C LEU A 923 -16.66 51.89 -6.12
N LEU A 924 -16.56 50.58 -5.92
CA LEU A 924 -15.41 49.97 -5.29
C LEU A 924 -14.22 50.14 -6.25
N ASN A 925 -13.20 50.91 -5.85
CA ASN A 925 -12.05 51.24 -6.68
C ASN A 925 -11.36 49.98 -7.23
N GLY A 926 -11.19 49.91 -8.55
CA GLY A 926 -10.52 48.79 -9.25
C GLY A 926 -11.44 48.18 -10.30
N ALA A 927 -11.49 48.79 -11.48
CA ALA A 927 -12.31 48.32 -12.60
C ALA A 927 -11.80 46.98 -13.15
N ASP A 928 -12.53 45.91 -12.87
CA ASP A 928 -12.54 44.73 -13.75
C ASP A 928 -13.36 45.11 -15.01
N PRO A 929 -12.79 45.01 -16.22
CA PRO A 929 -13.43 45.48 -17.47
C PRO A 929 -14.72 44.75 -17.85
N GLN A 930 -15.17 43.72 -17.12
CA GLN A 930 -16.34 42.95 -17.52
C GLN A 930 -17.72 43.56 -17.26
N VAL A 931 -17.91 44.68 -16.53
CA VAL A 931 -19.28 45.23 -16.38
C VAL A 931 -19.36 46.76 -16.19
N ARG A 932 -20.19 47.42 -17.01
CA ARG A 932 -20.92 48.63 -16.64
C ARG A 932 -22.40 48.46 -17.01
N PHE A 933 -23.28 48.47 -16.00
CA PHE A 933 -24.69 48.91 -16.06
C PHE A 933 -24.95 49.83 -14.85
N PRO A 934 -25.92 50.76 -14.91
CA PRO A 934 -25.90 51.96 -14.05
C PRO A 934 -26.12 51.77 -12.54
N THR A 935 -26.74 50.69 -12.04
CA THR A 935 -26.73 50.34 -10.59
C THR A 935 -26.88 48.83 -10.39
N GLU A 936 -25.79 48.10 -10.12
CA GLU A 936 -25.79 46.65 -9.85
C GLU A 936 -26.30 46.26 -8.45
N ILE A 937 -27.04 47.14 -7.77
CA ILE A 937 -27.39 47.01 -6.36
C ILE A 937 -28.52 46.00 -6.18
N PHE A 938 -28.42 45.16 -5.14
CA PHE A 938 -29.54 44.32 -4.74
C PHE A 938 -30.57 45.15 -3.96
N ASP A 939 -31.63 45.60 -4.62
CA ASP A 939 -32.75 46.36 -4.07
C ASP A 939 -34.07 45.56 -4.12
N GLU A 940 -35.19 46.17 -3.78
CA GLU A 940 -36.53 45.55 -3.85
C GLU A 940 -36.87 45.05 -5.27
N ALA A 941 -36.44 45.77 -6.31
CA ALA A 941 -36.70 45.38 -7.70
C ALA A 941 -35.87 44.15 -8.08
N ALA A 942 -34.60 44.08 -7.67
CA ALA A 942 -33.76 42.90 -7.82
C ALA A 942 -34.35 41.70 -7.07
N ALA A 943 -34.84 41.91 -5.84
CA ALA A 943 -35.50 40.87 -5.06
C ALA A 943 -36.72 40.28 -5.79
N GLU A 944 -37.58 41.11 -6.36
CA GLU A 944 -38.73 40.65 -7.15
C GLU A 944 -38.32 39.94 -8.43
N GLN A 945 -37.23 40.36 -9.11
CA GLN A 945 -36.70 39.64 -10.26
C GLN A 945 -36.21 38.23 -9.89
N VAL A 946 -35.50 38.09 -8.77
CA VAL A 946 -35.05 36.78 -8.26
C VAL A 946 -36.24 35.90 -7.90
N LYS A 947 -37.25 36.42 -7.18
CA LYS A 947 -38.48 35.69 -6.86
C LYS A 947 -39.26 35.27 -8.11
N ALA A 948 -39.34 36.16 -9.11
CA ALA A 948 -39.95 35.88 -10.40
C ALA A 948 -39.20 34.76 -11.12
N ARG A 949 -37.86 34.74 -11.06
CA ARG A 949 -37.07 33.65 -11.66
C ARG A 949 -37.35 32.30 -11.01
N VAL A 950 -37.45 32.24 -9.68
CA VAL A 950 -37.86 30.99 -9.00
C VAL A 950 -39.27 30.60 -9.41
N GLN A 951 -40.20 31.56 -9.52
CA GLN A 951 -41.57 31.30 -9.97
C GLN A 951 -41.62 30.78 -11.42
N GLU A 952 -40.82 31.32 -12.34
CA GLU A 952 -40.74 30.82 -13.72
C GLU A 952 -40.33 29.35 -13.77
N ILE A 953 -39.40 28.92 -12.92
CA ILE A 953 -38.99 27.52 -12.83
C ILE A 953 -40.14 26.68 -12.25
N ILE A 954 -40.83 27.19 -11.22
CA ILE A 954 -42.02 26.52 -10.67
C ILE A 954 -43.09 26.35 -11.76
N ASP A 955 -43.45 27.41 -12.47
CA ASP A 955 -44.50 27.39 -13.50
C ASP A 955 -44.14 26.48 -14.68
N LEU A 956 -42.85 26.41 -15.04
CA LEU A 956 -42.34 25.54 -16.10
C LEU A 956 -42.59 24.05 -15.80
N TYR A 957 -42.39 23.62 -14.55
CA TYR A 957 -42.50 22.21 -14.17
C TYR A 957 -43.80 21.84 -13.45
N TYR A 958 -44.50 22.84 -12.90
CA TYR A 958 -45.73 22.71 -12.13
C TYR A 958 -46.81 23.68 -12.65
N PRO A 959 -47.19 23.61 -13.94
CA PRO A 959 -48.12 24.56 -14.55
C PRO A 959 -49.53 24.54 -13.93
N ASN A 960 -49.87 23.46 -13.21
CA ASN A 960 -51.15 23.29 -12.52
C ASN A 960 -51.02 23.49 -10.99
N GLY A 961 -49.93 24.08 -10.52
CA GLY A 961 -49.63 24.24 -9.10
C GLY A 961 -49.05 22.97 -8.45
N ARG A 962 -49.04 22.95 -7.10
CA ARG A 962 -48.46 21.87 -6.29
C ARG A 962 -49.09 20.51 -6.65
N PRO A 963 -48.29 19.49 -7.02
CA PRO A 963 -48.81 18.14 -7.24
C PRO A 963 -49.51 17.57 -6.01
N ALA A 964 -50.67 16.95 -6.20
CA ALA A 964 -51.43 16.28 -5.13
C ALA A 964 -52.30 15.14 -5.69
N PRO A 965 -52.59 14.09 -4.89
CA PRO A 965 -53.68 13.17 -5.16
C PRO A 965 -55.01 13.94 -5.36
N PRO A 966 -55.98 13.39 -6.09
CA PRO A 966 -57.28 14.03 -6.25
C PRO A 966 -58.03 14.08 -4.92
N GLU A 967 -59.14 14.82 -4.87
CA GLU A 967 -60.05 14.77 -3.72
C GLU A 967 -60.83 13.44 -3.67
N ALA A 968 -61.41 13.12 -2.51
CA ALA A 968 -62.30 11.97 -2.38
C ALA A 968 -63.54 12.16 -3.29
N PRO A 969 -63.95 11.14 -4.08
CA PRO A 969 -65.16 11.21 -4.87
C PRO A 969 -66.39 11.55 -4.02
N SER A 970 -67.22 12.46 -4.53
CA SER A 970 -68.49 12.84 -3.92
C SER A 970 -69.66 12.32 -4.76
N GLY A 971 -70.86 12.31 -4.16
CA GLY A 971 -72.08 11.94 -4.86
C GLY A 971 -72.13 10.47 -5.31
N LEU A 972 -71.42 9.56 -4.62
CA LEU A 972 -71.54 8.13 -4.88
C LEU A 972 -72.98 7.69 -4.60
N VAL A 973 -73.60 7.01 -5.56
CA VAL A 973 -74.94 6.42 -5.46
C VAL A 973 -74.85 4.97 -5.91
N ALA A 974 -75.56 4.08 -5.20
CA ALA A 974 -75.69 2.67 -5.54
C ALA A 974 -77.15 2.30 -5.80
N ALA A 975 -77.46 1.86 -7.03
CA ALA A 975 -78.78 1.42 -7.43
C ALA A 975 -78.79 -0.10 -7.66
N ALA A 976 -79.51 -0.83 -6.81
CA ALA A 976 -79.67 -2.27 -6.92
C ALA A 976 -80.61 -2.65 -8.08
N THR A 977 -80.27 -3.73 -8.79
CA THR A 977 -81.10 -4.37 -9.83
C THR A 977 -81.06 -5.89 -9.64
N ASN A 978 -81.67 -6.66 -10.56
CA ASN A 978 -81.59 -8.12 -10.51
C ASN A 978 -80.15 -8.60 -10.77
N ALA A 979 -79.50 -9.14 -9.74
CA ALA A 979 -78.13 -9.66 -9.77
C ALA A 979 -77.04 -8.64 -10.18
N ALA A 980 -77.29 -7.34 -10.01
CA ALA A 980 -76.28 -6.30 -10.25
C ALA A 980 -76.51 -5.03 -9.41
N VAL A 981 -75.45 -4.27 -9.14
CA VAL A 981 -75.50 -2.92 -8.53
C VAL A 981 -74.85 -1.91 -9.48
N ASN A 982 -75.61 -0.90 -9.88
CA ASN A 982 -75.11 0.22 -10.70
C ASN A 982 -74.60 1.33 -9.77
N LEU A 983 -73.34 1.70 -9.92
CA LEU A 983 -72.67 2.75 -9.16
C LEU A 983 -72.39 3.96 -10.06
N THR A 984 -72.66 5.16 -9.55
CA THR A 984 -72.32 6.44 -10.20
C THR A 984 -71.79 7.42 -9.18
N TRP A 985 -70.83 8.27 -9.56
CA TRP A 985 -70.29 9.33 -8.71
C TRP A 985 -69.97 10.59 -9.53
N ASN A 986 -69.66 11.70 -8.86
CA ASN A 986 -69.27 12.93 -9.54
C ASN A 986 -67.84 12.85 -10.08
N ILE A 987 -67.57 13.55 -11.19
CA ILE A 987 -66.20 13.72 -11.69
C ILE A 987 -65.35 14.50 -10.68
N VAL A 988 -64.15 14.00 -10.41
CA VAL A 988 -63.17 14.65 -9.54
C VAL A 988 -62.12 15.33 -10.41
N SER A 989 -61.91 16.64 -10.19
CA SER A 989 -60.87 17.40 -10.89
C SER A 989 -59.48 16.81 -10.62
N GLY A 990 -58.68 16.68 -11.67
CA GLY A 990 -57.34 16.10 -11.58
C GLY A 990 -57.29 14.58 -11.41
N ALA A 991 -58.44 13.88 -11.37
CA ALA A 991 -58.49 12.42 -11.38
C ALA A 991 -58.30 11.87 -12.81
N THR A 992 -57.46 10.85 -12.95
CA THR A 992 -57.27 10.11 -14.20
C THR A 992 -57.92 8.72 -14.16
N GLY A 993 -58.48 8.33 -13.02
CA GLY A 993 -59.19 7.08 -12.80
C GLY A 993 -59.83 7.01 -11.43
N TYR A 994 -60.50 5.90 -11.14
CA TYR A 994 -61.20 5.62 -9.90
C TYR A 994 -61.06 4.15 -9.53
N ASN A 995 -60.88 3.88 -8.24
CA ASN A 995 -60.90 2.55 -7.66
C ASN A 995 -62.24 2.32 -6.98
N VAL A 996 -62.98 1.31 -7.43
CA VAL A 996 -64.26 0.89 -6.86
C VAL A 996 -64.00 -0.25 -5.90
N LYS A 997 -64.44 -0.08 -4.64
CA LYS A 997 -64.20 -1.05 -3.58
C LYS A 997 -65.51 -1.47 -2.92
N ARG A 998 -65.58 -2.73 -2.49
CA ARG A 998 -66.78 -3.35 -1.94
C ARG A 998 -66.50 -4.09 -0.64
N ALA A 999 -67.45 -4.05 0.30
CA ALA A 999 -67.46 -4.81 1.53
C ALA A 999 -68.79 -5.55 1.75
N LEU A 1000 -68.76 -6.59 2.58
CA LEU A 1000 -69.96 -7.33 3.05
C LEU A 1000 -70.47 -6.84 4.41
N SER A 1001 -69.81 -5.85 5.00
CA SER A 1001 -70.16 -5.29 6.30
C SER A 1001 -69.95 -3.79 6.28
N ARG A 1002 -70.84 -3.07 6.97
CA ARG A 1002 -70.78 -1.61 7.09
C ARG A 1002 -69.44 -1.21 7.72
N GLY A 1003 -68.73 -0.28 7.10
CA GLY A 1003 -67.42 0.17 7.57
C GLY A 1003 -66.23 -0.69 7.10
N GLY A 1004 -66.46 -1.75 6.32
CA GLY A 1004 -65.41 -2.57 5.73
C GLY A 1004 -65.14 -3.91 6.43
N PRO A 1005 -64.05 -4.61 6.06
CA PRO A 1005 -62.98 -4.19 5.14
C PRO A 1005 -63.44 -4.12 3.68
N HIS A 1006 -63.03 -3.06 2.97
CA HIS A 1006 -63.35 -2.84 1.56
C HIS A 1006 -62.28 -3.43 0.64
N LEU A 1007 -62.69 -4.30 -0.28
CA LEU A 1007 -61.82 -4.92 -1.29
C LEU A 1007 -61.96 -4.22 -2.63
N LEU A 1008 -60.84 -3.98 -3.33
CA LEU A 1008 -60.86 -3.45 -4.69
C LEU A 1008 -61.54 -4.46 -5.63
N ILE A 1009 -62.60 -4.04 -6.31
CA ILE A 1009 -63.33 -4.87 -7.27
C ILE A 1009 -63.16 -4.40 -8.72
N ALA A 1010 -62.84 -3.12 -8.94
CA ALA A 1010 -62.54 -2.59 -10.26
C ALA A 1010 -61.73 -1.28 -10.20
N SER A 1011 -61.01 -1.00 -11.28
CA SER A 1011 -60.45 0.31 -11.59
C SER A 1011 -61.03 0.80 -12.92
N THR A 1012 -61.48 2.05 -12.99
CA THR A 1012 -62.17 2.62 -14.16
C THR A 1012 -61.78 4.08 -14.38
N VAL A 1013 -61.82 4.55 -15.64
CA VAL A 1013 -61.67 5.98 -15.97
C VAL A 1013 -63.01 6.72 -16.01
N ASN A 1014 -64.12 5.97 -16.03
CA ASN A 1014 -65.47 6.51 -16.04
C ASN A 1014 -65.94 6.82 -14.63
N THR A 1015 -66.94 7.70 -14.51
CA THR A 1015 -67.59 8.02 -13.23
C THR A 1015 -68.76 7.09 -12.90
N ASN A 1016 -68.72 5.87 -13.45
CA ASN A 1016 -69.71 4.83 -13.23
C ASN A 1016 -69.08 3.43 -13.32
N TYR A 1017 -69.73 2.46 -12.66
CA TYR A 1017 -69.36 1.05 -12.69
C TYR A 1017 -70.58 0.17 -12.38
N THR A 1018 -70.70 -0.99 -13.01
CA THR A 1018 -71.74 -1.98 -12.70
C THR A 1018 -71.10 -3.22 -12.09
N ASP A 1019 -71.43 -3.51 -10.84
CA ASP A 1019 -71.01 -4.73 -10.14
C ASP A 1019 -72.01 -5.85 -10.41
N THR A 1020 -71.64 -6.82 -11.25
CA THR A 1020 -72.44 -8.01 -11.56
C THR A 1020 -72.04 -9.23 -10.72
N ALA A 1021 -71.02 -9.11 -9.87
CA ALA A 1021 -70.53 -10.18 -9.01
C ALA A 1021 -71.22 -10.14 -7.63
N VAL A 1022 -72.54 -9.92 -7.63
CA VAL A 1022 -73.39 -9.76 -6.45
C VAL A 1022 -74.52 -10.77 -6.43
N THR A 1023 -74.97 -11.16 -5.24
CA THR A 1023 -76.08 -12.11 -5.05
C THR A 1023 -77.31 -11.38 -4.54
N ASN A 1024 -78.47 -11.70 -5.12
CA ASN A 1024 -79.74 -11.16 -4.65
C ASN A 1024 -79.98 -11.52 -3.18
N GLY A 1025 -80.48 -10.56 -2.40
CA GLY A 1025 -80.77 -10.70 -0.99
C GLY A 1025 -79.61 -10.36 -0.04
N LEU A 1026 -78.38 -10.18 -0.55
CA LEU A 1026 -77.22 -9.74 0.24
C LEU A 1026 -77.00 -8.21 0.11
N THR A 1027 -76.71 -7.55 1.23
CA THR A 1027 -76.36 -6.13 1.25
C THR A 1027 -74.86 -5.96 1.04
N TYR A 1028 -74.48 -5.13 0.08
CA TYR A 1028 -73.11 -4.75 -0.22
C TYR A 1028 -72.87 -3.29 0.10
N TYR A 1029 -71.67 -2.97 0.58
CA TYR A 1029 -71.24 -1.61 0.90
C TYR A 1029 -70.15 -1.20 -0.08
N TYR A 1030 -70.27 -0.01 -0.66
CA TYR A 1030 -69.39 0.50 -1.70
C TYR A 1030 -68.78 1.82 -1.30
N VAL A 1031 -67.49 1.95 -1.62
CA VAL A 1031 -66.76 3.21 -1.61
C VAL A 1031 -65.98 3.32 -2.91
N VAL A 1032 -65.76 4.56 -3.34
CA VAL A 1032 -64.94 4.86 -4.51
C VAL A 1032 -63.88 5.86 -4.10
N SER A 1033 -62.65 5.63 -4.52
CA SER A 1033 -61.53 6.57 -4.41
C SER A 1033 -61.13 7.03 -5.79
N ALA A 1034 -60.74 8.29 -5.92
CA ALA A 1034 -60.18 8.82 -7.15
C ALA A 1034 -58.68 8.53 -7.19
N THR A 1035 -58.14 8.36 -8.37
CA THR A 1035 -56.72 8.11 -8.58
C THR A 1035 -56.19 9.07 -9.63
N ASN A 1036 -54.99 9.59 -9.40
CA ASN A 1036 -54.20 10.18 -10.46
C ASN A 1036 -52.76 9.69 -10.36
N LEU A 1037 -51.89 10.27 -11.19
CA LEU A 1037 -50.47 9.94 -11.24
C LEU A 1037 -49.70 10.31 -9.96
N PHE A 1038 -50.32 11.05 -9.02
CA PHE A 1038 -49.73 11.46 -7.73
C PHE A 1038 -50.28 10.68 -6.54
N GLY A 1039 -51.27 9.82 -6.73
CA GLY A 1039 -51.77 8.92 -5.69
C GLY A 1039 -53.27 8.65 -5.76
N GLU A 1040 -53.72 7.88 -4.79
CA GLU A 1040 -55.13 7.57 -4.55
C GLU A 1040 -55.67 8.50 -3.46
N SER A 1041 -56.88 9.00 -3.66
CA SER A 1041 -57.56 9.85 -2.70
C SER A 1041 -58.19 9.04 -1.57
N GLY A 1042 -58.73 9.74 -0.57
CA GLY A 1042 -59.62 9.12 0.40
C GLY A 1042 -60.83 8.46 -0.26
N ASN A 1043 -61.39 7.45 0.40
CA ASN A 1043 -62.63 6.84 -0.03
C ASN A 1043 -63.77 7.86 0.06
N SER A 1044 -64.72 7.78 -0.88
CA SER A 1044 -66.01 8.47 -0.80
C SER A 1044 -66.78 8.10 0.46
N ILE A 1045 -67.86 8.82 0.73
CA ILE A 1045 -68.88 8.36 1.68
C ILE A 1045 -69.40 6.99 1.20
N GLU A 1046 -69.50 6.05 2.15
CA GLU A 1046 -69.98 4.70 1.90
C GLU A 1046 -71.48 4.71 1.57
N VAL A 1047 -71.86 3.95 0.55
CA VAL A 1047 -73.26 3.66 0.22
C VAL A 1047 -73.51 2.17 0.23
N SER A 1048 -74.76 1.75 0.44
CA SER A 1048 -75.13 0.33 0.43
C SER A 1048 -76.22 0.03 -0.59
N ALA A 1049 -76.19 -1.16 -1.18
CA ALA A 1049 -77.24 -1.66 -2.06
C ALA A 1049 -77.49 -3.15 -1.81
N ARG A 1050 -78.75 -3.57 -1.96
CA ARG A 1050 -79.18 -4.98 -1.85
C ARG A 1050 -79.91 -5.38 -3.14
N PRO A 1051 -79.24 -6.09 -4.07
CA PRO A 1051 -79.87 -6.65 -5.27
C PRO A 1051 -81.06 -7.55 -4.91
N GLU A 1052 -82.14 -7.51 -5.69
CA GLU A 1052 -83.33 -8.34 -5.47
C GLU A 1052 -83.81 -8.96 -6.78
N ALA A 1053 -84.30 -10.20 -6.69
CA ALA A 1053 -84.94 -10.86 -7.83
C ALA A 1053 -86.32 -10.25 -8.07
N PRO A 1054 -86.80 -10.19 -9.33
CA PRO A 1054 -88.17 -9.78 -9.59
C PRO A 1054 -89.16 -10.74 -8.89
N PRO A 1055 -90.29 -10.24 -8.36
CA PRO A 1055 -91.28 -11.06 -7.67
C PRO A 1055 -91.92 -12.09 -8.63
N VAL A 1056 -92.07 -13.35 -8.18
CA VAL A 1056 -92.80 -14.41 -8.91
C VAL A 1056 -94.30 -14.34 -8.62
N THR A 1057 -95.13 -14.35 -9.67
CA THR A 1057 -96.61 -14.29 -9.56
C THR A 1057 -97.21 -15.71 -9.52
N PRO A 1058 -98.05 -16.06 -8.52
CA PRO A 1058 -98.64 -17.40 -8.42
C PRO A 1058 -99.69 -17.67 -9.52
N PRO A 1059 -100.00 -18.94 -9.82
CA PRO A 1059 -101.07 -19.31 -10.74
C PRO A 1059 -102.44 -18.91 -10.20
N VAL A 1060 -103.30 -18.41 -11.09
CA VAL A 1060 -104.68 -18.06 -10.81
C VAL A 1060 -105.60 -19.19 -11.26
N LEU A 1061 -106.41 -19.72 -10.33
CA LEU A 1061 -107.49 -20.64 -10.66
C LEU A 1061 -108.67 -19.84 -11.24
N ASN A 1062 -108.97 -20.04 -12.51
CA ASN A 1062 -109.99 -19.28 -13.24
C ASN A 1062 -111.37 -19.91 -13.12
N ARG A 1063 -111.46 -21.25 -13.14
CA ARG A 1063 -112.74 -21.99 -13.06
C ARG A 1063 -112.53 -23.40 -12.54
N TYR A 1064 -113.47 -23.91 -11.74
CA TYR A 1064 -113.50 -25.31 -11.32
C TYR A 1064 -114.93 -25.84 -11.18
N GLY A 1065 -115.13 -27.15 -11.32
CA GLY A 1065 -116.43 -27.79 -11.11
C GLY A 1065 -116.62 -29.10 -11.88
N PRO A 1066 -117.77 -29.78 -11.67
CA PRO A 1066 -118.12 -30.97 -12.42
C PRO A 1066 -118.27 -30.69 -13.92
N TRP A 1067 -117.93 -31.68 -14.73
CA TRP A 1067 -117.98 -31.70 -16.19
C TRP A 1067 -118.71 -32.96 -16.66
N SER A 1068 -118.98 -33.07 -17.96
CA SER A 1068 -119.78 -34.18 -18.52
C SER A 1068 -119.24 -35.56 -18.12
N HIS A 1069 -120.14 -36.54 -18.00
CA HIS A 1069 -119.82 -37.93 -17.63
C HIS A 1069 -119.16 -38.12 -16.24
N GLY A 1070 -119.38 -37.20 -15.29
CA GLY A 1070 -118.90 -37.34 -13.91
C GLY A 1070 -117.44 -36.91 -13.70
N TRP A 1071 -116.82 -36.26 -14.67
CA TRP A 1071 -115.44 -35.77 -14.58
C TRP A 1071 -115.35 -34.43 -13.86
N PHE A 1072 -114.18 -34.08 -13.32
CA PHE A 1072 -113.93 -32.78 -12.70
C PHE A 1072 -112.99 -31.94 -13.55
N ARG A 1073 -113.32 -30.66 -13.77
CA ARG A 1073 -112.52 -29.73 -14.57
C ARG A 1073 -111.88 -28.66 -13.70
N LEU A 1074 -110.64 -28.33 -14.03
CA LEU A 1074 -109.89 -27.16 -13.55
C LEU A 1074 -109.45 -26.32 -14.75
N THR A 1075 -109.70 -25.02 -14.73
CA THR A 1075 -109.12 -24.07 -15.68
C THR A 1075 -108.35 -23.02 -14.90
N PHE A 1076 -107.07 -22.84 -15.24
CA PHE A 1076 -106.15 -21.97 -14.49
C PHE A 1076 -105.13 -21.34 -15.44
N SER A 1077 -104.62 -20.17 -15.08
CA SER A 1077 -103.62 -19.44 -15.85
C SER A 1077 -102.47 -19.02 -14.93
N GLY A 1078 -101.29 -18.87 -15.50
CA GLY A 1078 -100.12 -18.34 -14.81
C GLY A 1078 -99.22 -17.62 -15.80
N PRO A 1079 -98.09 -17.07 -15.34
CA PRO A 1079 -97.19 -16.33 -16.22
C PRO A 1079 -96.71 -17.22 -17.38
N THR A 1080 -96.92 -16.77 -18.62
CA THR A 1080 -96.53 -17.52 -19.83
C THR A 1080 -95.07 -17.95 -19.75
N GLY A 1081 -94.80 -19.24 -19.99
CA GLY A 1081 -93.47 -19.83 -19.91
C GLY A 1081 -93.11 -20.43 -18.54
N GLN A 1082 -93.86 -20.15 -17.46
CA GLN A 1082 -93.69 -20.83 -16.17
C GLN A 1082 -94.22 -22.26 -16.24
N THR A 1083 -93.52 -23.19 -15.60
CA THR A 1083 -94.03 -24.56 -15.44
C THR A 1083 -95.11 -24.60 -14.37
N TYR A 1084 -96.07 -25.51 -14.51
CA TYR A 1084 -97.06 -25.79 -13.50
C TYR A 1084 -97.22 -27.29 -13.26
N LYS A 1085 -97.70 -27.63 -12.08
CA LYS A 1085 -98.19 -28.96 -11.70
C LYS A 1085 -99.62 -28.82 -11.20
N VAL A 1086 -100.50 -29.70 -11.64
CA VAL A 1086 -101.79 -29.93 -11.02
C VAL A 1086 -101.63 -31.14 -10.11
N LEU A 1087 -101.82 -30.94 -8.81
CA LEU A 1087 -101.72 -31.97 -7.79
C LEU A 1087 -103.11 -32.25 -7.20
N ALA A 1088 -103.31 -33.46 -6.68
CA ALA A 1088 -104.50 -33.79 -5.92
C ALA A 1088 -104.22 -34.71 -4.74
N SER A 1089 -105.10 -34.65 -3.74
CA SER A 1089 -105.08 -35.48 -2.54
C SER A 1089 -106.50 -35.75 -2.06
N THR A 1090 -106.74 -36.87 -1.39
CA THR A 1090 -107.98 -37.14 -0.65
C THR A 1090 -107.96 -36.54 0.76
N ASN A 1091 -106.80 -36.06 1.22
CA ASN A 1091 -106.62 -35.39 2.51
C ASN A 1091 -105.90 -34.05 2.32
N VAL A 1092 -106.63 -32.94 2.54
CA VAL A 1092 -106.11 -31.57 2.39
C VAL A 1092 -105.02 -31.21 3.39
N THR A 1093 -104.93 -31.92 4.53
CA THR A 1093 -103.96 -31.59 5.58
C THR A 1093 -102.57 -32.15 5.31
N LEU A 1094 -102.39 -33.01 4.30
CA LEU A 1094 -101.08 -33.49 3.91
C LEU A 1094 -100.25 -32.37 3.26
N PRO A 1095 -98.93 -32.29 3.46
CA PRO A 1095 -98.09 -31.30 2.77
C PRO A 1095 -98.26 -31.41 1.26
N VAL A 1096 -98.43 -30.28 0.55
CA VAL A 1096 -98.68 -30.26 -0.91
C VAL A 1096 -97.60 -31.03 -1.70
N ALA A 1097 -96.35 -31.03 -1.21
CA ALA A 1097 -95.26 -31.81 -1.80
C ALA A 1097 -95.50 -33.34 -1.82
N THR A 1098 -96.41 -33.84 -0.98
CA THR A 1098 -96.81 -35.27 -0.91
C THR A 1098 -98.08 -35.57 -1.70
N TRP A 1099 -98.73 -34.57 -2.28
CA TRP A 1099 -99.93 -34.76 -3.09
C TRP A 1099 -99.57 -35.42 -4.41
N THR A 1100 -100.47 -36.23 -4.94
CA THR A 1100 -100.26 -36.94 -6.21
C THR A 1100 -100.27 -35.93 -7.35
N VAL A 1101 -99.20 -35.90 -8.16
CA VAL A 1101 -99.17 -35.09 -9.37
C VAL A 1101 -100.05 -35.74 -10.43
N LEU A 1102 -101.09 -35.01 -10.83
CA LEU A 1102 -102.04 -35.45 -11.84
C LEU A 1102 -101.65 -35.00 -13.25
N SER A 1103 -101.02 -33.83 -13.36
CA SER A 1103 -100.55 -33.28 -14.63
C SER A 1103 -99.45 -32.25 -14.39
N SER A 1104 -98.61 -32.05 -15.39
CA SER A 1104 -97.65 -30.96 -15.44
C SER A 1104 -97.57 -30.39 -16.84
N GLY A 1105 -97.26 -29.11 -16.96
CA GLY A 1105 -97.06 -28.46 -18.24
C GLY A 1105 -96.44 -27.08 -18.06
N THR A 1106 -96.49 -26.29 -19.13
CA THR A 1106 -96.04 -24.90 -19.13
C THR A 1106 -97.21 -23.99 -19.46
N PHE A 1107 -97.34 -22.86 -18.77
CA PHE A 1107 -98.37 -21.89 -19.08
C PHE A 1107 -98.13 -21.30 -20.47
N GLY A 1108 -99.12 -21.45 -21.36
CA GLY A 1108 -99.20 -20.68 -22.59
C GLY A 1108 -99.94 -19.35 -22.38
N PRO A 1109 -100.14 -18.54 -23.44
CA PRO A 1109 -100.89 -17.29 -23.35
C PRO A 1109 -102.39 -17.50 -23.07
N SER A 1110 -102.89 -18.72 -23.20
CA SER A 1110 -104.29 -19.09 -22.92
C SER A 1110 -104.41 -19.88 -21.61
N PRO A 1111 -105.52 -19.73 -20.86
CA PRO A 1111 -105.79 -20.57 -19.68
C PRO A 1111 -105.72 -22.06 -20.00
N VAL A 1112 -104.99 -22.79 -19.17
CA VAL A 1112 -104.88 -24.25 -19.26
C VAL A 1112 -106.14 -24.87 -18.69
N THR A 1113 -106.69 -25.87 -19.37
CA THR A 1113 -107.79 -26.69 -18.84
C THR A 1113 -107.31 -28.11 -18.60
N TYR A 1114 -107.40 -28.56 -17.35
CA TYR A 1114 -107.15 -29.94 -16.92
C TYR A 1114 -108.48 -30.63 -16.59
N ILE A 1115 -108.63 -31.89 -17.01
CA ILE A 1115 -109.81 -32.72 -16.74
C ILE A 1115 -109.37 -33.97 -15.98
N HIS A 1116 -109.93 -34.19 -14.79
CA HIS A 1116 -109.72 -35.40 -14.00
C HIS A 1116 -110.88 -36.38 -14.26
N THR A 1117 -110.59 -37.49 -14.95
CA THR A 1117 -111.61 -38.42 -15.47
C THR A 1117 -111.95 -39.59 -14.54
N SER A 1118 -111.17 -39.82 -13.49
CA SER A 1118 -111.28 -40.95 -12.55
C SER A 1118 -111.79 -40.56 -11.15
N ALA A 1119 -112.50 -39.44 -11.02
CA ALA A 1119 -113.05 -38.97 -9.74
C ALA A 1119 -114.23 -39.86 -9.27
N THR A 1120 -113.92 -41.07 -8.79
CA THR A 1120 -114.89 -42.08 -8.36
C THR A 1120 -115.19 -41.93 -6.86
N ASN A 1121 -115.99 -40.91 -6.53
CA ASN A 1121 -116.71 -40.70 -5.26
C ASN A 1121 -116.01 -41.03 -3.92
N ALA A 1122 -114.90 -40.33 -3.66
CA ALA A 1122 -114.47 -39.87 -2.32
C ALA A 1122 -114.14 -38.37 -2.40
N GLN A 1123 -114.13 -37.63 -1.29
CA GLN A 1123 -113.77 -36.20 -1.28
C GLN A 1123 -112.33 -35.98 -1.80
N GLN A 1124 -112.14 -35.08 -2.77
CA GLN A 1124 -110.84 -34.83 -3.43
C GLN A 1124 -110.49 -33.33 -3.41
N PHE A 1125 -109.22 -33.00 -3.14
CA PHE A 1125 -108.67 -31.65 -3.15
C PHE A 1125 -107.65 -31.48 -4.28
N TYR A 1126 -107.52 -30.26 -4.82
CA TYR A 1126 -106.62 -29.95 -5.93
C TYR A 1126 -105.75 -28.72 -5.63
N CYS A 1127 -104.51 -28.74 -6.11
CA CYS A 1127 -103.57 -27.62 -6.03
C CYS A 1127 -102.94 -27.38 -7.40
N ILE A 1128 -102.85 -26.11 -7.82
CA ILE A 1128 -102.02 -25.71 -8.97
C ILE A 1128 -100.78 -25.01 -8.43
N GLN A 1129 -99.63 -25.61 -8.69
CA GLN A 1129 -98.34 -25.13 -8.21
C GLN A 1129 -97.47 -24.72 -9.39
N SER A 1130 -96.86 -23.53 -9.33
CA SER A 1130 -95.69 -23.17 -10.13
C SER A 1130 -94.43 -23.14 -9.24
N PRO A 1131 -93.21 -23.12 -9.80
CA PRO A 1131 -91.96 -23.00 -9.05
C PRO A 1131 -91.96 -21.89 -8.00
#